data_AF-A0AA88NCG6-F1
#
_entry.id   AF-A0AA88NCG6-F1
#
_cell.length_a   1.000
_cell.length_b   1.000
_cell.length_c   1.000
_cell.angle_alpha   90.00
_cell.angle_beta   90.00
_cell.angle_gamma   90.00
#
_symmetry.space_group_name_H-M   'P 1'
#
loop_
_entity.id
_entity.type
_entity.pdbx_description
1 polymer ?
#
loop_
_entity_poly.entity_id
_entity_poly.type
_entity_poly.pdbx_seq_one_letter_code
_entity_poly.pdbx_strand_id
1 'polypeptide(L)'
;MLPHRALILLLGLTWTTVTGLPCAQMFPSPSPPSNANSVRPSDVAVLSSIGLHLHRTEQSAVLSRLSELMTLFNPALISPLSDETNLSGQHFVQHSTLVEQAKEASFSLQNNKDSWKLVLLFVQLDQLCACEQQIQSVIKSVVKEVDDALQLLHSQLKKTIVSVALWDVENDSFQRRMCPCLKPNSGGEIRLLTALLTQALQESLGELMAKRRWYGDRDDFTVTLQDTPIADPSSIASGTPLSESQMSQQTDKVMVQMWTNLLQPAVGQQNTKDNDRIITLPCPTEDKPFLRTEGNSPSYEHNNASPVLHPFTGTEMPCEDFSPSDSTPTSVHELRPGDIKVVAAVGDSLTAGNGIASTPHNILDVISQYRGLSWSVGGDGNLTTVTTLPNILKHFNQNLTGYSVGKGKQDTNEAFLNQAVAGAKSRDIPSQVRALVARMKNDSKINFKSDWKVITIFIGGNDLCDYCYNSLLHSVQNYINNVRESLDYLHKEVPRALVNLIEPLEIIQLREMHAHNSLKCPTWLVKILCPCVILPKAKSEALLRLEDLIRSYQTSLHKLVESSRYDTRSDFTVVIQPFFREIRVPRLPDGRPDRSFFSADCFHLSQKAQTRMARSLWNNMLEPLGNKTSVQDFTADVTLKCPTEASPYIRTYKNSNYTYAGPPPTPEPVTNWGSDFSCVAWLRQPLCQLQFTS
;
A
#
# COMPACT_ATOMS: atom_id res chain seq x y z
N MET A 1 -51.21 -31.40 -17.44
CA MET A 1 -50.76 -30.52 -18.54
C MET A 1 -50.49 -29.14 -17.96
N LEU A 2 -49.24 -28.68 -18.15
CA LEU A 2 -48.59 -27.38 -17.90
C LEU A 2 -48.93 -26.49 -16.67
N PRO A 3 -47.90 -26.05 -15.90
CA PRO A 3 -48.05 -25.24 -14.69
C PRO A 3 -47.83 -23.72 -14.91
N HIS A 4 -48.21 -22.95 -13.89
CA HIS A 4 -48.09 -21.51 -13.64
C HIS A 4 -46.67 -20.89 -13.75
N ARG A 5 -45.92 -21.12 -14.84
CA ARG A 5 -44.55 -20.60 -15.01
C ARG A 5 -44.43 -19.18 -15.61
N ALA A 6 -45.48 -18.37 -15.66
CA ALA A 6 -45.48 -17.16 -16.48
C ALA A 6 -45.85 -15.84 -15.78
N LEU A 7 -45.71 -15.72 -14.46
CA LEU A 7 -46.06 -14.46 -13.77
C LEU A 7 -45.08 -13.99 -12.69
N ILE A 8 -43.77 -14.13 -12.92
CA ILE A 8 -42.75 -13.35 -12.19
C ILE A 8 -41.64 -13.00 -13.20
N LEU A 9 -41.93 -12.09 -14.12
CA LEU A 9 -40.95 -11.56 -15.07
C LEU A 9 -41.12 -10.04 -15.30
N LEU A 10 -41.84 -9.35 -14.40
CA LEU A 10 -42.24 -7.95 -14.57
C LEU A 10 -42.07 -7.08 -13.32
N LEU A 11 -41.19 -7.44 -12.37
CA LEU A 11 -40.68 -6.51 -11.38
C LEU A 11 -39.19 -6.28 -11.69
N GLY A 12 -38.89 -5.07 -12.16
CA GLY A 12 -37.59 -4.68 -12.70
C GLY A 12 -36.48 -4.76 -11.65
N LEU A 13 -35.57 -5.71 -11.83
CA LEU A 13 -34.25 -5.68 -11.25
C LEU A 13 -33.36 -4.92 -12.22
N THR A 14 -33.01 -3.68 -11.90
CA THR A 14 -32.00 -2.88 -12.62
C THR A 14 -30.59 -3.37 -12.27
N TRP A 15 -30.30 -4.64 -12.54
CA TRP A 15 -28.97 -5.22 -12.38
C TRP A 15 -28.27 -5.11 -13.74
N THR A 16 -27.35 -4.16 -13.89
CA THR A 16 -26.44 -4.21 -15.04
C THR A 16 -25.40 -5.29 -14.78
N THR A 17 -25.46 -6.39 -15.55
CA THR A 17 -24.41 -7.40 -15.78
C THR A 17 -24.14 -8.46 -14.70
N VAL A 18 -25.18 -9.11 -14.16
CA VAL A 18 -25.02 -10.42 -13.49
C VAL A 18 -25.61 -11.51 -14.40
N THR A 19 -24.75 -12.34 -15.00
CA THR A 19 -25.18 -13.55 -15.72
C THR A 19 -24.72 -14.78 -14.97
N GLY A 20 -25.65 -15.42 -14.27
CA GLY A 20 -25.52 -16.69 -13.57
C GLY A 20 -26.77 -16.89 -12.72
N LEU A 21 -27.39 -18.07 -12.72
CA LEU A 21 -28.60 -18.31 -11.92
C LEU A 21 -28.34 -17.86 -10.46
N PRO A 22 -29.26 -17.09 -9.83
CA PRO A 22 -29.15 -16.77 -8.42
C PRO A 22 -29.06 -18.11 -7.68
N CYS A 23 -28.23 -18.16 -6.64
CA CYS A 23 -27.91 -19.36 -5.86
C CYS A 23 -29.04 -20.39 -5.82
N ALA A 24 -28.71 -21.70 -5.92
CA ALA A 24 -29.71 -22.76 -5.83
C ALA A 24 -30.65 -22.49 -4.65
N GLN A 25 -31.96 -22.53 -4.92
CA GLN A 25 -32.98 -22.06 -3.97
C GLN A 25 -32.83 -22.80 -2.64
N MET A 26 -32.44 -22.09 -1.59
CA MET A 26 -32.31 -22.63 -0.25
C MET A 26 -33.63 -22.43 0.49
N PHE A 27 -34.29 -23.51 0.88
CA PHE A 27 -35.49 -23.42 1.70
C PHE A 27 -35.11 -23.12 3.16
N PRO A 28 -35.94 -22.39 3.91
CA PRO A 28 -35.79 -22.27 5.36
C PRO A 28 -35.76 -23.65 6.02
N SER A 29 -35.05 -23.77 7.14
CA SER A 29 -35.02 -25.00 7.92
C SER A 29 -36.45 -25.36 8.38
N PRO A 30 -36.86 -26.65 8.36
CA PRO A 30 -38.21 -27.07 8.77
C PRO A 30 -38.59 -26.62 10.19
N SER A 31 -37.59 -26.46 11.05
CA SER A 31 -37.67 -25.80 12.35
C SER A 31 -36.56 -24.75 12.46
N PRO A 32 -36.79 -23.57 13.07
CA PRO A 32 -35.75 -22.57 13.29
C PRO A 32 -34.55 -23.19 14.05
N PRO A 33 -33.31 -22.99 13.58
CA PRO A 33 -32.14 -23.57 14.23
C PRO A 33 -32.05 -23.12 15.70
N SER A 34 -31.69 -24.02 16.59
CA SER A 34 -31.50 -23.72 18.01
C SER A 34 -30.14 -23.09 18.31
N ASN A 35 -29.18 -23.26 17.40
CA ASN A 35 -27.80 -22.81 17.55
C ASN A 35 -27.39 -21.85 16.42
N ALA A 36 -26.72 -20.75 16.77
CA ALA A 36 -26.27 -19.71 15.86
C ALA A 36 -25.35 -20.24 14.75
N ASN A 37 -24.56 -21.27 15.04
CA ASN A 37 -23.60 -21.86 14.12
C ASN A 37 -24.27 -22.64 12.97
N SER A 38 -25.58 -22.88 13.05
CA SER A 38 -26.37 -23.64 12.07
C SER A 38 -27.41 -22.79 11.33
N VAL A 39 -27.33 -21.47 11.43
CA VAL A 39 -28.24 -20.53 10.75
C VAL A 39 -27.87 -20.41 9.28
N ARG A 40 -28.81 -20.69 8.38
CA ARG A 40 -28.66 -20.46 6.94
C ARG A 40 -29.13 -19.03 6.60
N PRO A 41 -28.73 -18.46 5.44
CA PRO A 41 -29.31 -17.19 4.99
C PRO A 41 -30.83 -17.19 4.92
N SER A 42 -31.45 -18.32 4.55
CA SER A 42 -32.92 -18.48 4.50
C SER A 42 -33.61 -18.51 5.86
N ASP A 43 -32.88 -18.72 6.95
CA ASP A 43 -33.44 -18.75 8.31
C ASP A 43 -33.52 -17.34 8.94
N VAL A 44 -32.86 -16.34 8.35
CA VAL A 44 -32.86 -14.96 8.86
C VAL A 44 -34.19 -14.29 8.53
N ALA A 45 -34.94 -13.90 9.55
CA ALA A 45 -36.24 -13.25 9.39
C ALA A 45 -36.16 -11.72 9.46
N VAL A 46 -35.14 -11.18 10.12
CA VAL A 46 -34.96 -9.73 10.27
C VAL A 46 -33.52 -9.34 10.00
N LEU A 47 -33.34 -8.35 9.12
CA LEU A 47 -32.06 -7.67 8.89
C LEU A 47 -32.12 -6.29 9.54
N SER A 48 -31.15 -5.97 10.37
CA SER A 48 -31.03 -4.65 11.02
C SER A 48 -29.58 -4.19 11.01
N SER A 49 -29.36 -2.90 11.21
CA SER A 49 -28.03 -2.32 11.27
C SER A 49 -27.93 -1.23 12.34
N ILE A 50 -26.73 -1.06 12.87
CA ILE A 50 -26.35 0.02 13.78
C ILE A 50 -24.98 0.58 13.37
N GLY A 51 -24.67 1.80 13.78
CA GLY A 51 -23.48 2.53 13.34
C GLY A 51 -23.68 3.26 12.00
N LEU A 52 -24.92 3.62 11.66
CA LEU A 52 -25.26 4.39 10.45
C LEU A 52 -25.34 5.89 10.73
N HIS A 53 -24.83 6.72 9.82
CA HIS A 53 -24.99 8.18 9.88
C HIS A 53 -25.77 8.72 8.67
N LEU A 54 -26.72 9.61 8.96
CA LEU A 54 -27.81 10.13 8.10
C LEU A 54 -27.42 10.79 6.77
N HIS A 55 -26.15 11.04 6.49
CA HIS A 55 -25.70 11.70 5.25
C HIS A 55 -25.06 10.75 4.23
N ARG A 56 -25.03 9.43 4.48
CA ARG A 56 -24.26 8.48 3.67
C ARG A 56 -25.15 7.68 2.72
N THR A 57 -25.27 8.20 1.50
CA THR A 57 -26.00 7.56 0.40
C THR A 57 -25.40 6.20 0.01
N GLU A 58 -24.07 6.05 0.04
CA GLU A 58 -23.40 4.81 -0.40
C GLU A 58 -23.59 3.64 0.57
N GLN A 59 -23.43 3.86 1.88
CA GLN A 59 -23.66 2.82 2.88
C GLN A 59 -25.13 2.37 2.91
N SER A 60 -26.07 3.32 2.78
CA SER A 60 -27.50 3.01 2.65
C SER A 60 -27.79 2.21 1.37
N ALA A 61 -27.19 2.60 0.24
CA ALA A 61 -27.33 1.89 -1.03
C ALA A 61 -26.79 0.44 -0.94
N VAL A 62 -25.63 0.23 -0.34
CA VAL A 62 -25.05 -1.10 -0.10
C VAL A 62 -25.97 -1.96 0.75
N LEU A 63 -26.53 -1.40 1.83
CA LEU A 63 -27.48 -2.10 2.70
C LEU A 63 -28.78 -2.45 1.99
N SER A 64 -29.31 -1.54 1.17
CA SER A 64 -30.49 -1.79 0.35
C SER A 64 -30.26 -2.95 -0.61
N ARG A 65 -29.12 -2.95 -1.34
CA ARG A 65 -28.72 -4.05 -2.23
C ARG A 65 -28.51 -5.37 -1.50
N LEU A 66 -27.93 -5.34 -0.30
CA LEU A 66 -27.78 -6.55 0.53
C LEU A 66 -29.15 -7.07 0.99
N SER A 67 -30.07 -6.19 1.35
CA SER A 67 -31.44 -6.55 1.70
C SER A 67 -32.16 -7.21 0.52
N GLU A 68 -32.10 -6.60 -0.67
CA GLU A 68 -32.62 -7.20 -1.91
C GLU A 68 -32.03 -8.60 -2.14
N LEU A 69 -30.72 -8.76 -2.00
CA LEU A 69 -30.05 -10.04 -2.15
C LEU A 69 -30.57 -11.08 -1.13
N MET A 70 -30.70 -10.70 0.13
CA MET A 70 -31.17 -11.59 1.19
C MET A 70 -32.64 -12.01 0.99
N THR A 71 -33.48 -11.18 0.36
CA THR A 71 -34.87 -11.56 0.04
C THR A 71 -34.95 -12.72 -0.97
N LEU A 72 -33.89 -12.96 -1.76
CA LEU A 72 -33.82 -14.14 -2.63
C LEU A 72 -33.75 -15.45 -1.82
N PHE A 73 -33.19 -15.41 -0.60
CA PHE A 73 -33.10 -16.56 0.30
C PHE A 73 -34.30 -16.65 1.24
N ASN A 74 -34.82 -15.52 1.71
CA ASN A 74 -36.04 -15.45 2.50
C ASN A 74 -36.96 -14.31 2.01
N PRO A 75 -38.01 -14.61 1.21
CA PRO A 75 -38.96 -13.60 0.73
C PRO A 75 -39.74 -12.88 1.82
N ALA A 76 -39.78 -13.42 3.05
CA ALA A 76 -40.45 -12.82 4.20
C ALA A 76 -39.50 -11.99 5.09
N LEU A 77 -38.28 -11.70 4.63
CA LEU A 77 -37.30 -10.89 5.35
C LEU A 77 -37.86 -9.49 5.66
N ILE A 78 -37.80 -9.09 6.92
CA ILE A 78 -38.13 -7.74 7.37
C ILE A 78 -36.83 -6.93 7.46
N SER A 79 -36.76 -5.81 6.75
CA SER A 79 -35.63 -4.87 6.78
C SER A 79 -36.17 -3.45 6.98
N PRO A 80 -35.96 -2.82 8.16
CA PRO A 80 -36.49 -1.48 8.46
C PRO A 80 -35.97 -0.36 7.54
N LEU A 81 -34.94 -0.64 6.74
CA LEU A 81 -34.29 0.31 5.83
C LEU A 81 -35.06 0.53 4.52
N SER A 82 -36.11 -0.24 4.24
CA SER A 82 -36.85 -0.17 2.96
C SER A 82 -37.89 0.97 2.87
N ASP A 83 -38.21 1.66 3.97
CA ASP A 83 -39.16 2.78 3.96
C ASP A 83 -38.43 4.13 4.04
N GLU A 84 -38.08 4.70 2.88
CA GLU A 84 -37.61 6.10 2.76
C GLU A 84 -38.66 7.16 3.20
N THR A 85 -39.86 6.75 3.63
CA THR A 85 -41.03 7.62 3.82
C THR A 85 -41.26 8.10 5.26
N ASN A 86 -40.54 7.61 6.27
CA ASN A 86 -40.71 8.06 7.66
C ASN A 86 -39.58 9.02 8.12
N LEU A 87 -39.59 10.22 7.53
CA LEU A 87 -38.70 11.37 7.87
C LEU A 87 -38.93 12.01 9.25
N SER A 88 -39.72 11.40 10.15
CA SER A 88 -40.12 12.03 11.43
C SER A 88 -39.31 11.59 12.66
N GLY A 89 -38.46 10.56 12.55
CA GLY A 89 -37.55 10.11 13.63
C GLY A 89 -36.09 10.59 13.50
N GLN A 90 -35.78 11.29 12.41
CA GLN A 90 -34.41 11.47 11.88
C GLN A 90 -33.57 12.57 12.57
N HIS A 91 -34.08 13.27 13.57
CA HIS A 91 -33.29 14.29 14.30
C HIS A 91 -32.41 13.72 15.43
N PHE A 92 -32.63 12.49 15.90
CA PHE A 92 -31.86 11.88 17.01
C PHE A 92 -30.61 11.10 16.57
N VAL A 93 -30.61 10.52 15.36
CA VAL A 93 -29.49 9.68 14.84
C VAL A 93 -28.27 10.52 14.40
N GLN A 94 -28.40 11.86 14.38
CA GLN A 94 -27.32 12.76 13.96
C GLN A 94 -26.17 12.85 14.99
N HIS A 95 -26.42 12.47 16.25
CA HIS A 95 -25.44 12.53 17.36
C HIS A 95 -25.48 11.31 18.30
N SER A 96 -26.22 10.25 17.97
CA SER A 96 -26.36 9.09 18.84
C SER A 96 -25.11 8.20 18.83
N THR A 97 -24.60 7.88 20.02
CA THR A 97 -23.54 6.90 20.24
C THR A 97 -23.95 5.51 19.74
N LEU A 98 -22.97 4.63 19.49
CA LEU A 98 -23.25 3.27 19.06
C LEU A 98 -24.12 2.50 20.07
N VAL A 99 -23.95 2.79 21.36
CA VAL A 99 -24.73 2.19 22.46
C VAL A 99 -26.19 2.65 22.40
N GLU A 100 -26.47 3.91 22.09
CA GLU A 100 -27.84 4.41 21.93
C GLU A 100 -28.53 3.77 20.72
N GLN A 101 -27.82 3.65 19.60
CA GLN A 101 -28.32 2.94 18.42
C GLN A 101 -28.60 1.46 18.73
N ALA A 102 -27.71 0.79 19.49
CA ALA A 102 -27.93 -0.59 19.94
C ALA A 102 -29.17 -0.73 20.84
N LYS A 103 -29.45 0.27 21.69
CA LYS A 103 -30.65 0.30 22.54
C LYS A 103 -31.93 0.42 21.73
N GLU A 104 -31.94 1.31 20.74
CA GLU A 104 -33.08 1.51 19.84
C GLU A 104 -33.34 0.27 18.97
N ALA A 105 -32.28 -0.27 18.36
CA ALA A 105 -32.36 -1.51 17.59
C ALA A 105 -32.89 -2.67 18.44
N SER A 106 -32.43 -2.79 19.69
CA SER A 106 -32.93 -3.82 20.60
C SER A 106 -34.42 -3.70 20.88
N PHE A 107 -34.92 -2.47 21.11
CA PHE A 107 -36.35 -2.23 21.33
C PHE A 107 -37.20 -2.62 20.10
N SER A 108 -36.77 -2.23 18.90
CA SER A 108 -37.46 -2.56 17.65
C SER A 108 -37.47 -4.08 17.38
N LEU A 109 -36.33 -4.75 17.61
CA LEU A 109 -36.16 -6.18 17.35
C LEU A 109 -36.87 -7.09 18.36
N GLN A 110 -37.30 -6.56 19.51
CA GLN A 110 -38.09 -7.31 20.50
C GLN A 110 -39.46 -7.75 19.99
N ASN A 111 -40.00 -7.19 18.90
CA ASN A 111 -41.26 -7.67 18.33
C ASN A 111 -41.12 -9.03 17.62
N ASN A 112 -39.89 -9.46 17.31
CA ASN A 112 -39.57 -10.69 16.61
C ASN A 112 -38.74 -11.66 17.48
N LYS A 113 -39.09 -11.82 18.77
CA LYS A 113 -38.23 -12.54 19.76
C LYS A 113 -37.85 -13.96 19.33
N ASP A 114 -38.77 -14.67 18.69
CA ASP A 114 -38.59 -16.10 18.37
C ASP A 114 -37.92 -16.36 17.01
N SER A 115 -37.63 -15.32 16.24
CA SER A 115 -37.03 -15.42 14.89
C SER A 115 -35.56 -15.03 14.89
N TRP A 116 -34.78 -15.62 13.97
CA TRP A 116 -33.37 -15.27 13.79
C TRP A 116 -33.19 -13.87 13.18
N LYS A 117 -32.27 -13.12 13.76
CA LYS A 117 -31.93 -11.73 13.38
C LYS A 117 -30.47 -11.68 12.93
N LEU A 118 -30.21 -10.96 11.86
CA LEU A 118 -28.86 -10.53 11.48
C LEU A 118 -28.73 -9.04 11.76
N VAL A 119 -27.82 -8.68 12.67
CA VAL A 119 -27.51 -7.28 13.01
C VAL A 119 -26.14 -6.93 12.46
N LEU A 120 -26.10 -5.93 11.58
CA LEU A 120 -24.87 -5.40 10.98
C LEU A 120 -24.39 -4.21 11.83
N LEU A 121 -23.26 -4.36 12.52
CA LEU A 121 -22.66 -3.31 13.33
C LEU A 121 -21.50 -2.68 12.56
N PHE A 122 -21.66 -1.43 12.13
CA PHE A 122 -20.63 -0.70 11.42
C PHE A 122 -19.79 0.15 12.36
N VAL A 123 -18.47 0.02 12.26
CA VAL A 123 -17.50 0.86 12.97
C VAL A 123 -16.93 1.86 11.96
N GLN A 124 -17.33 3.13 12.08
CA GLN A 124 -16.99 4.19 11.13
C GLN A 124 -15.56 4.70 11.36
N LEU A 125 -14.75 4.75 10.30
CA LEU A 125 -13.34 5.16 10.38
C LEU A 125 -13.11 6.64 10.07
N ASP A 126 -13.94 7.24 9.24
CA ASP A 126 -13.91 8.67 8.89
C ASP A 126 -14.15 9.63 10.07
N GLN A 127 -14.81 9.16 11.13
CA GLN A 127 -14.99 9.93 12.36
C GLN A 127 -13.78 9.87 13.28
N LEU A 128 -12.85 8.95 13.03
CA LEU A 128 -11.67 8.79 13.85
C LEU A 128 -10.66 9.86 13.51
N CYS A 129 -10.65 10.89 14.34
CA CYS A 129 -9.55 11.84 14.37
C CYS A 129 -8.59 11.52 15.52
N ALA A 130 -7.37 11.08 15.19
CA ALA A 130 -6.31 10.87 16.16
C ALA A 130 -4.98 11.47 15.70
N CYS A 131 -4.37 12.29 16.57
CA CYS A 131 -2.96 12.68 16.44
C CYS A 131 -2.06 11.49 16.78
N GLU A 132 -0.83 11.44 16.25
CA GLU A 132 0.13 10.34 16.47
C GLU A 132 0.24 9.91 17.95
N GLN A 133 0.23 10.87 18.89
CA GLN A 133 0.30 10.62 20.34
C GLN A 133 -1.01 10.10 20.97
N GLN A 134 -2.14 10.22 20.27
CA GLN A 134 -3.49 9.89 20.74
C GLN A 134 -4.10 8.66 20.03
N ILE A 135 -3.44 8.13 18.99
CA ILE A 135 -3.95 6.99 18.20
C ILE A 135 -4.37 5.82 19.09
N GLN A 136 -3.51 5.41 20.03
CA GLN A 136 -3.83 4.30 20.92
C GLN A 136 -5.03 4.58 21.83
N SER A 137 -5.18 5.81 22.34
CA SER A 137 -6.34 6.17 23.17
C SER A 137 -7.64 6.20 22.36
N VAL A 138 -7.59 6.68 21.12
CA VAL A 138 -8.77 6.72 20.23
C VAL A 138 -9.20 5.30 19.89
N ILE A 139 -8.27 4.41 19.49
CA ILE A 139 -8.57 3.00 19.23
C ILE A 139 -9.20 2.35 20.47
N LYS A 140 -8.61 2.52 21.65
CA LYS A 140 -9.16 1.96 22.90
C LYS A 140 -10.58 2.47 23.19
N SER A 141 -10.85 3.74 22.93
CA SER A 141 -12.18 4.33 23.12
C SER A 141 -13.21 3.70 22.20
N VAL A 142 -12.88 3.55 20.91
CA VAL A 142 -13.78 2.93 19.91
C VAL A 142 -14.03 1.46 20.23
N VAL A 143 -12.98 0.71 20.55
CA VAL A 143 -13.11 -0.71 20.94
C VAL A 143 -14.00 -0.86 22.17
N LYS A 144 -13.88 0.05 23.15
CA LYS A 144 -14.74 0.06 24.33
C LYS A 144 -16.20 0.36 23.96
N GLU A 145 -16.46 1.35 23.12
CA GLU A 145 -17.82 1.68 22.67
C GLU A 145 -18.47 0.51 21.93
N VAL A 146 -17.72 -0.21 21.10
CA VAL A 146 -18.17 -1.45 20.45
C VAL A 146 -18.47 -2.55 21.47
N ASP A 147 -17.59 -2.76 22.45
CA ASP A 147 -17.80 -3.73 23.54
C ASP A 147 -19.09 -3.42 24.34
N ASP A 148 -19.30 -2.16 24.71
CA ASP A 148 -20.48 -1.71 25.46
C ASP A 148 -21.78 -1.93 24.65
N ALA A 149 -21.76 -1.64 23.34
CA ALA A 149 -22.91 -1.87 22.45
C ALA A 149 -23.20 -3.37 22.26
N LEU A 150 -22.17 -4.20 22.09
CA LEU A 150 -22.31 -5.65 21.96
C LEU A 150 -22.84 -6.30 23.25
N GLN A 151 -22.38 -5.87 24.42
CA GLN A 151 -22.92 -6.31 25.71
C GLN A 151 -24.42 -5.99 25.84
N LEU A 152 -24.83 -4.80 25.40
CA LEU A 152 -26.23 -4.42 25.40
C LEU A 152 -27.07 -5.34 24.51
N LEU A 153 -26.65 -5.54 23.24
CA LEU A 153 -27.33 -6.44 22.31
C LEU A 153 -27.39 -7.87 22.85
N HIS A 154 -26.28 -8.36 23.40
CA HIS A 154 -26.20 -9.68 24.02
C HIS A 154 -27.21 -9.83 25.16
N SER A 155 -27.33 -8.84 26.03
CA SER A 155 -28.26 -8.89 27.18
C SER A 155 -29.74 -8.83 26.79
N GLN A 156 -30.09 -8.20 25.65
CA GLN A 156 -31.48 -7.90 25.29
C GLN A 156 -32.04 -8.79 24.19
N LEU A 157 -31.19 -9.36 23.33
CA LEU A 157 -31.61 -10.10 22.15
C LEU A 157 -31.41 -11.61 22.29
N LYS A 158 -32.31 -12.36 21.65
CA LYS A 158 -32.28 -13.81 21.47
C LYS A 158 -32.28 -14.13 19.98
N LYS A 159 -31.71 -15.28 19.62
CA LYS A 159 -31.56 -15.76 18.23
C LYS A 159 -30.99 -14.67 17.32
N THR A 160 -29.78 -14.22 17.62
CA THR A 160 -29.15 -13.08 16.92
C THR A 160 -27.72 -13.38 16.51
N ILE A 161 -27.40 -13.10 15.25
CA ILE A 161 -26.03 -13.04 14.73
C ILE A 161 -25.68 -11.57 14.57
N VAL A 162 -24.60 -11.13 15.20
CA VAL A 162 -24.05 -9.78 15.01
C VAL A 162 -22.81 -9.86 14.14
N SER A 163 -22.83 -9.22 12.97
CA SER A 163 -21.66 -9.07 12.10
C SER A 163 -21.06 -7.67 12.28
N VAL A 164 -19.89 -7.59 12.88
CA VAL A 164 -19.14 -6.35 13.06
C VAL A 164 -18.28 -6.11 11.81
N ALA A 165 -18.37 -4.92 11.22
CA ALA A 165 -17.57 -4.53 10.06
C ALA A 165 -17.00 -3.12 10.23
N LEU A 166 -15.72 -2.94 9.93
CA LEU A 166 -15.13 -1.60 9.80
C LEU A 166 -15.55 -1.00 8.45
N TRP A 167 -15.92 0.28 8.44
CA TRP A 167 -16.39 0.99 7.25
C TRP A 167 -15.51 2.21 6.94
N ASP A 168 -14.91 2.22 5.75
CA ASP A 168 -14.04 3.27 5.17
C ASP A 168 -14.33 3.43 3.67
N VAL A 169 -15.60 3.55 3.34
CA VAL A 169 -16.07 3.84 1.97
C VAL A 169 -16.71 5.20 2.01
N GLU A 170 -15.94 6.24 1.71
CA GLU A 170 -16.49 7.56 1.40
C GLU A 170 -15.66 8.28 0.34
N ASN A 171 -16.38 8.83 -0.64
CA ASN A 171 -15.86 9.47 -1.84
C ASN A 171 -15.83 11.01 -1.72
N ASP A 172 -16.14 11.56 -0.53
CA ASP A 172 -16.35 13.00 -0.42
C ASP A 172 -15.03 13.77 -0.35
N SER A 173 -14.74 14.44 -1.46
CA SER A 173 -13.74 15.49 -1.63
C SER A 173 -13.89 16.67 -0.65
N PHE A 174 -14.96 16.73 0.15
CA PHE A 174 -15.19 17.76 1.16
C PHE A 174 -15.02 17.22 2.58
N GLN A 175 -13.88 17.56 3.18
CA GLN A 175 -13.59 17.35 4.60
C GLN A 175 -13.67 15.89 5.08
N ARG A 176 -12.69 15.05 4.69
CA ARG A 176 -12.00 14.31 5.76
C ARG A 176 -11.72 15.37 6.83
N ARG A 177 -12.30 15.27 8.02
CA ARG A 177 -11.93 16.13 9.15
C ARG A 177 -10.46 15.82 9.42
N MET A 178 -9.57 16.44 8.64
CA MET A 178 -8.14 16.37 8.80
C MET A 178 -7.92 16.76 10.23
N CYS A 179 -7.36 15.84 11.00
CA CYS A 179 -7.06 16.17 12.37
C CYS A 179 -6.23 17.44 12.39
N PRO A 180 -6.61 18.45 13.19
CA PRO A 180 -5.89 19.72 13.22
C PRO A 180 -4.38 19.58 13.48
N CYS A 181 -3.97 18.48 14.11
CA CYS A 181 -2.59 18.10 14.42
C CYS A 181 -1.88 17.29 13.34
N LEU A 182 -2.59 16.71 12.38
CA LEU A 182 -1.98 16.06 11.23
C LEU A 182 -1.58 17.19 10.26
N LYS A 183 -0.29 17.50 10.24
CA LYS A 183 0.37 18.20 9.13
C LYS A 183 1.02 17.14 8.22
N PRO A 184 0.25 16.39 7.41
CA PRO A 184 0.82 15.50 6.42
C PRO A 184 1.45 16.36 5.32
N ASN A 185 2.68 16.05 4.95
CA ASN A 185 3.39 16.80 3.90
C ASN A 185 3.05 16.28 2.50
N SER A 186 2.36 15.13 2.40
CA SER A 186 1.93 14.53 1.14
C SER A 186 0.63 13.72 1.30
N GLY A 187 -0.13 13.54 0.22
CA GLY A 187 -1.32 12.66 0.20
C GLY A 187 -0.98 11.19 0.49
N GLY A 188 0.25 10.75 0.22
CA GLY A 188 0.70 9.40 0.52
C GLY A 188 0.89 9.15 2.02
N GLU A 189 1.34 10.14 2.81
CA GLU A 189 1.39 10.01 4.28
C GLU A 189 -0.01 9.83 4.89
N ILE A 190 -0.99 10.56 4.36
CA ILE A 190 -2.40 10.43 4.80
C ILE A 190 -2.91 9.02 4.51
N ARG A 191 -2.67 8.53 3.29
CA ARG A 191 -3.08 7.19 2.86
C ARG A 191 -2.46 6.09 3.73
N LEU A 192 -1.17 6.22 4.06
CA LEU A 192 -0.48 5.31 4.98
C LEU A 192 -1.12 5.34 6.37
N LEU A 193 -1.32 6.53 6.93
CA LEU A 193 -1.91 6.67 8.26
C LEU A 193 -3.33 6.09 8.34
N THR A 194 -4.19 6.40 7.37
CA THR A 194 -5.56 5.85 7.30
C THR A 194 -5.51 4.33 7.28
N ALA A 195 -4.71 3.73 6.39
CA ALA A 195 -4.64 2.28 6.26
C ALA A 195 -4.10 1.60 7.55
N LEU A 196 -3.10 2.19 8.21
CA LEU A 196 -2.54 1.66 9.46
C LEU A 196 -3.50 1.81 10.64
N LEU A 197 -4.23 2.93 10.74
CA LEU A 197 -5.26 3.13 11.76
C LEU A 197 -6.38 2.10 11.61
N THR A 198 -6.84 1.88 10.37
CA THR A 198 -7.84 0.88 10.05
C THR A 198 -7.37 -0.54 10.44
N GLN A 199 -6.11 -0.90 10.14
CA GLN A 199 -5.55 -2.21 10.54
C GLN A 199 -5.39 -2.34 12.05
N ALA A 200 -4.93 -1.30 12.73
CA ALA A 200 -4.79 -1.34 14.19
C ALA A 200 -6.14 -1.49 14.90
N LEU A 201 -7.20 -0.84 14.37
CA LEU A 201 -8.55 -1.01 14.88
C LEU A 201 -9.09 -2.41 14.58
N GLN A 202 -8.87 -2.94 13.37
CA GLN A 202 -9.22 -4.30 12.98
C GLN A 202 -8.60 -5.34 13.92
N GLU A 203 -7.30 -5.22 14.22
CA GLU A 203 -6.59 -6.10 15.15
C GLU A 203 -7.13 -5.99 16.57
N SER A 204 -7.37 -4.75 17.04
CA SER A 204 -7.88 -4.51 18.40
C SER A 204 -9.29 -5.04 18.61
N LEU A 205 -10.16 -4.94 17.59
CA LEU A 205 -11.49 -5.55 17.62
C LEU A 205 -11.42 -7.07 17.55
N GLY A 206 -10.48 -7.64 16.78
CA GLY A 206 -10.23 -9.08 16.77
C GLY A 206 -9.78 -9.61 18.14
N GLU A 207 -8.88 -8.89 18.81
CA GLU A 207 -8.48 -9.19 20.18
C GLU A 207 -9.65 -9.10 21.17
N LEU A 208 -10.53 -8.11 21.01
CA LEU A 208 -11.74 -7.99 21.83
C LEU A 208 -12.61 -9.24 21.70
N MET A 209 -12.87 -9.70 20.46
CA MET A 209 -13.68 -10.90 20.23
C MET A 209 -13.05 -12.14 20.87
N ALA A 210 -11.74 -12.31 20.75
CA ALA A 210 -11.01 -13.41 21.38
C ALA A 210 -11.06 -13.35 22.92
N LYS A 211 -10.85 -12.16 23.51
CA LYS A 211 -10.87 -11.95 24.98
C LYS A 211 -12.26 -12.20 25.57
N ARG A 212 -13.33 -11.80 24.89
CA ARG A 212 -14.72 -11.99 25.30
C ARG A 212 -15.28 -13.39 24.99
N ARG A 213 -14.43 -14.34 24.57
CA ARG A 213 -14.84 -15.69 24.11
C ARG A 213 -16.03 -15.63 23.15
N TRP A 214 -15.96 -14.68 22.21
CA TRP A 214 -16.91 -14.48 21.10
C TRP A 214 -18.37 -14.19 21.46
N TYR A 215 -18.67 -13.78 22.70
CA TYR A 215 -20.05 -13.68 23.20
C TYR A 215 -20.85 -14.99 22.99
N GLY A 216 -20.12 -16.12 22.98
CA GLY A 216 -20.65 -17.45 22.67
C GLY A 216 -21.00 -18.25 23.93
N ASP A 217 -21.31 -17.59 25.04
CA ASP A 217 -21.81 -18.23 26.25
C ASP A 217 -23.27 -18.73 26.10
N ARG A 218 -23.90 -18.44 24.96
CA ARG A 218 -25.25 -18.87 24.59
C ARG A 218 -25.28 -19.49 23.20
N ASP A 219 -26.13 -20.50 23.02
CA ASP A 219 -26.35 -21.12 21.71
C ASP A 219 -27.09 -20.20 20.72
N ASP A 220 -27.89 -19.25 21.22
CA ASP A 220 -28.78 -18.42 20.42
C ASP A 220 -28.21 -17.02 20.11
N PHE A 221 -26.92 -16.78 20.37
CA PHE A 221 -26.27 -15.51 20.10
C PHE A 221 -24.81 -15.71 19.69
N THR A 222 -24.33 -14.93 18.72
CA THR A 222 -22.91 -14.91 18.36
C THR A 222 -22.53 -13.56 17.78
N VAL A 223 -21.28 -13.15 18.01
CA VAL A 223 -20.67 -12.00 17.35
C VAL A 223 -19.56 -12.49 16.44
N THR A 224 -19.48 -11.96 15.23
CA THR A 224 -18.42 -12.27 14.27
C THR A 224 -17.87 -10.98 13.69
N LEU A 225 -16.55 -10.82 13.69
CA LEU A 225 -15.87 -9.71 13.04
C LEU A 225 -15.58 -10.06 11.58
N GLN A 226 -15.93 -9.20 10.63
CA GLN A 226 -15.54 -9.39 9.23
C GLN A 226 -14.02 -9.31 9.07
N ASP A 227 -13.41 -10.28 8.39
CA ASP A 227 -11.94 -10.43 8.31
C ASP A 227 -11.25 -9.28 7.58
N THR A 228 -11.97 -8.60 6.68
CA THR A 228 -11.48 -7.45 5.94
C THR A 228 -12.36 -6.23 6.21
N PRO A 229 -11.78 -5.07 6.51
CA PRO A 229 -12.50 -3.80 6.49
C PRO A 229 -13.21 -3.59 5.15
N ILE A 230 -14.40 -3.02 5.21
CA ILE A 230 -15.11 -2.55 4.03
C ILE A 230 -14.52 -1.18 3.69
N ALA A 231 -13.53 -1.18 2.81
CA ALA A 231 -12.81 0.01 2.36
C ALA A 231 -12.74 0.03 0.84
N ASP A 232 -12.80 1.21 0.23
CA ASP A 232 -12.68 1.37 -1.22
C ASP A 232 -11.25 1.76 -1.62
N PRO A 233 -10.50 0.90 -2.33
CA PRO A 233 -9.20 1.27 -2.89
C PRO A 233 -9.30 2.34 -4.00
N SER A 234 -10.46 2.51 -4.63
CA SER A 234 -10.67 3.39 -5.80
C SER A 234 -10.82 4.87 -5.40
N SER A 235 -11.66 5.17 -4.42
CA SER A 235 -11.96 6.52 -3.92
C SER A 235 -10.75 7.24 -3.31
N ILE A 236 -9.80 6.48 -2.76
CA ILE A 236 -8.60 7.03 -2.10
C ILE A 236 -7.64 7.67 -3.12
N ALA A 237 -7.72 7.34 -4.41
CA ALA A 237 -6.65 7.62 -5.35
C ALA A 237 -7.02 8.39 -6.63
N SER A 238 -8.29 8.41 -7.05
CA SER A 238 -8.64 9.05 -8.34
C SER A 238 -8.76 10.57 -8.24
N GLY A 239 -9.21 11.13 -7.10
CA GLY A 239 -9.50 12.57 -6.96
C GLY A 239 -10.50 13.11 -7.99
N THR A 240 -11.12 12.23 -8.78
CA THR A 240 -12.09 12.54 -9.83
C THR A 240 -13.44 11.91 -9.46
N PRO A 241 -14.55 12.66 -9.59
CA PRO A 241 -15.88 12.12 -9.37
C PRO A 241 -16.14 10.92 -10.30
N LEU A 242 -16.64 9.83 -9.73
CA LEU A 242 -17.07 8.66 -10.49
C LEU A 242 -18.33 8.99 -11.29
N SER A 243 -18.49 8.41 -12.49
CA SER A 243 -19.77 8.46 -13.20
C SER A 243 -20.83 7.68 -12.42
N GLU A 244 -22.12 7.98 -12.64
CA GLU A 244 -23.23 7.26 -11.99
C GLU A 244 -23.15 5.74 -12.19
N SER A 245 -22.76 5.30 -13.39
CA SER A 245 -22.53 3.87 -13.70
C SER A 245 -21.38 3.26 -12.89
N GLN A 246 -20.30 4.02 -12.64
CA GLN A 246 -19.17 3.57 -11.84
C GLN A 246 -19.54 3.51 -10.35
N MET A 247 -20.32 4.48 -9.85
CA MET A 247 -20.83 4.47 -8.47
C MET A 247 -21.76 3.29 -8.21
N SER A 248 -22.65 2.95 -9.15
CA SER A 248 -23.50 1.75 -9.05
C SER A 248 -22.66 0.47 -9.03
N GLN A 249 -21.71 0.34 -9.96
CA GLN A 249 -20.83 -0.83 -10.02
C GLN A 249 -19.97 -0.97 -8.76
N GLN A 250 -19.57 0.14 -8.15
CA GLN A 250 -18.87 0.17 -6.87
C GLN A 250 -19.77 -0.30 -5.72
N THR A 251 -21.00 0.23 -5.64
CA THR A 251 -21.99 -0.21 -4.65
C THR A 251 -22.18 -1.73 -4.71
N ASP A 252 -22.29 -2.29 -5.92
CA ASP A 252 -22.43 -3.73 -6.13
C ASP A 252 -21.20 -4.51 -5.66
N LYS A 253 -19.98 -4.02 -5.94
CA LYS A 253 -18.73 -4.64 -5.47
C LYS A 253 -18.63 -4.65 -3.95
N VAL A 254 -18.96 -3.53 -3.30
CA VAL A 254 -18.93 -3.39 -1.84
C VAL A 254 -19.99 -4.30 -1.20
N MET A 255 -21.19 -4.38 -1.77
CA MET A 255 -22.23 -5.32 -1.34
C MET A 255 -21.77 -6.77 -1.48
N VAL A 256 -21.18 -7.16 -2.61
CA VAL A 256 -20.67 -8.53 -2.81
C VAL A 256 -19.53 -8.85 -1.84
N GLN A 257 -18.63 -7.92 -1.55
CA GLN A 257 -17.61 -8.10 -0.51
C GLN A 257 -18.25 -8.34 0.86
N MET A 258 -19.23 -7.51 1.24
CA MET A 258 -19.95 -7.63 2.50
C MET A 258 -20.68 -8.97 2.61
N TRP A 259 -21.36 -9.39 1.55
CA TRP A 259 -22.00 -10.70 1.46
C TRP A 259 -21.01 -11.85 1.58
N THR A 260 -19.87 -11.78 0.87
CA THR A 260 -18.80 -12.78 0.95
C THR A 260 -18.31 -12.96 2.38
N ASN A 261 -18.14 -11.86 3.12
CA ASN A 261 -17.67 -11.88 4.51
C ASN A 261 -18.70 -12.47 5.51
N LEU A 262 -19.97 -12.55 5.11
CA LEU A 262 -21.05 -13.20 5.87
C LEU A 262 -21.12 -14.72 5.61
N LEU A 263 -20.45 -15.23 4.58
CA LEU A 263 -20.43 -16.65 4.22
C LEU A 263 -19.20 -17.38 4.76
N GLN A 264 -19.31 -18.69 4.98
CA GLN A 264 -18.18 -19.51 5.39
C GLN A 264 -17.09 -19.54 4.29
N PRO A 265 -15.79 -19.43 4.61
CA PRO A 265 -14.73 -19.39 3.61
C PRO A 265 -14.68 -20.67 2.76
N ALA A 266 -14.67 -20.58 1.43
CA ALA A 266 -14.51 -21.74 0.55
C ALA A 266 -13.05 -22.26 0.58
N VAL A 267 -12.86 -23.59 0.59
CA VAL A 267 -11.51 -24.17 0.47
C VAL A 267 -11.09 -24.13 -1.01
N GLY A 268 -10.03 -23.38 -1.33
CA GLY A 268 -9.35 -23.51 -2.63
C GLY A 268 -9.95 -22.76 -3.83
N GLN A 269 -10.85 -21.79 -3.65
CA GLN A 269 -11.23 -20.91 -4.76
C GLN A 269 -10.12 -19.90 -5.06
N GLN A 270 -9.24 -20.26 -6.00
CA GLN A 270 -8.55 -19.27 -6.81
C GLN A 270 -9.63 -18.40 -7.48
N ASN A 271 -9.55 -17.08 -7.26
CA ASN A 271 -10.39 -16.09 -7.94
C ASN A 271 -10.53 -16.44 -9.42
N THR A 272 -11.73 -16.83 -9.83
CA THR A 272 -12.02 -17.26 -11.18
C THR A 272 -11.66 -16.16 -12.19
N LYS A 273 -11.21 -16.63 -13.36
CA LYS A 273 -10.90 -15.83 -14.53
C LYS A 273 -12.18 -15.19 -15.04
N ASP A 274 -12.43 -13.94 -14.65
CA ASP A 274 -13.51 -13.13 -15.22
C ASP A 274 -12.97 -11.76 -15.57
N ASN A 275 -13.23 -11.34 -16.81
CA ASN A 275 -13.06 -9.96 -17.28
C ASN A 275 -13.82 -9.04 -16.32
N ASP A 276 -13.26 -7.87 -16.00
CA ASP A 276 -13.77 -6.87 -15.03
C ASP A 276 -15.20 -6.32 -15.28
N ARG A 277 -15.97 -6.95 -16.16
CA ARG A 277 -17.37 -6.64 -16.50
C ARG A 277 -18.41 -7.55 -15.85
N ILE A 278 -18.02 -8.67 -15.20
CA ILE A 278 -18.98 -9.59 -14.58
C ILE A 278 -18.67 -9.73 -13.08
N ILE A 279 -19.62 -9.31 -12.23
CA ILE A 279 -19.52 -9.47 -10.77
C ILE A 279 -20.13 -10.84 -10.43
N THR A 280 -19.30 -11.77 -9.98
CA THR A 280 -19.73 -13.10 -9.57
C THR A 280 -20.15 -13.08 -8.11
N LEU A 281 -21.43 -13.36 -7.86
CA LEU A 281 -21.99 -13.47 -6.52
C LEU A 281 -21.66 -14.85 -5.91
N PRO A 282 -20.98 -14.94 -4.76
CA PRO A 282 -20.76 -16.22 -4.10
C PRO A 282 -22.05 -16.75 -3.47
N CYS A 283 -22.20 -18.07 -3.52
CA CYS A 283 -23.35 -18.78 -2.97
C CYS A 283 -22.91 -19.75 -1.85
N PRO A 284 -23.72 -19.93 -0.79
CA PRO A 284 -23.53 -21.03 0.14
C PRO A 284 -23.49 -22.37 -0.61
N THR A 285 -22.63 -23.28 -0.16
CA THR A 285 -22.49 -24.62 -0.76
C THR A 285 -23.20 -25.66 0.11
N GLU A 286 -23.42 -26.87 -0.41
CA GLU A 286 -23.98 -27.97 0.39
C GLU A 286 -23.09 -28.28 1.61
N ASP A 287 -21.77 -28.23 1.45
CA ASP A 287 -20.79 -28.48 2.52
C ASP A 287 -20.67 -27.32 3.51
N LYS A 288 -20.96 -26.09 3.07
CA LYS A 288 -20.88 -24.87 3.86
C LYS A 288 -22.14 -24.00 3.68
N PRO A 289 -23.30 -24.44 4.21
CA PRO A 289 -24.58 -23.80 3.94
C PRO A 289 -24.93 -22.68 4.93
N PHE A 290 -24.12 -22.47 5.97
CA PHE A 290 -24.46 -21.60 7.09
C PHE A 290 -23.85 -20.20 6.91
N LEU A 291 -24.42 -19.23 7.61
CA LEU A 291 -23.75 -17.95 7.83
C LEU A 291 -22.48 -18.17 8.65
N ARG A 292 -21.45 -17.36 8.37
CA ARG A 292 -20.18 -17.40 9.08
C ARG A 292 -20.39 -16.99 10.52
N THR A 293 -19.93 -17.83 11.42
CA THR A 293 -19.89 -17.59 12.86
C THR A 293 -18.55 -18.03 13.42
N GLU A 294 -18.17 -17.55 14.60
CA GLU A 294 -16.94 -17.99 15.25
C GLU A 294 -16.98 -19.47 15.66
N GLY A 295 -18.16 -20.05 15.88
CA GLY A 295 -18.27 -21.47 16.20
C GLY A 295 -18.13 -22.40 14.98
N ASN A 296 -18.56 -21.97 13.79
CA ASN A 296 -18.44 -22.78 12.56
C ASN A 296 -17.25 -22.42 11.66
N SER A 297 -16.67 -21.23 11.85
CA SER A 297 -15.58 -20.67 11.06
C SER A 297 -14.67 -19.79 11.94
N PRO A 298 -14.02 -20.38 12.95
CA PRO A 298 -13.23 -19.63 13.93
C PRO A 298 -12.11 -18.82 13.26
N SER A 299 -11.99 -17.55 13.67
CA SER A 299 -11.06 -16.59 13.06
C SER A 299 -9.60 -16.74 13.52
N TYR A 300 -9.32 -17.51 14.60
CA TYR A 300 -7.99 -17.56 15.23
C TYR A 300 -7.49 -18.96 15.64
N GLU A 301 -6.28 -19.30 15.16
CA GLU A 301 -5.29 -20.10 15.87
C GLU A 301 -4.22 -19.16 16.46
N HIS A 302 -4.16 -19.11 17.79
CA HIS A 302 -3.11 -18.43 18.55
C HIS A 302 -1.84 -19.30 18.51
N ASN A 303 -1.03 -19.16 17.47
CA ASN A 303 0.34 -19.66 17.52
C ASN A 303 1.24 -18.56 18.08
N ASN A 304 1.74 -18.80 19.28
CA ASN A 304 2.90 -18.11 19.85
C ASN A 304 4.03 -18.20 18.83
N ALA A 305 4.33 -17.09 18.15
CA ALA A 305 5.55 -17.00 17.38
C ALA A 305 6.73 -17.10 18.36
N SER A 306 7.67 -17.97 18.03
CA SER A 306 8.94 -18.16 18.72
C SER A 306 9.64 -16.82 19.03
N PRO A 307 10.51 -16.78 20.05
CA PRO A 307 11.24 -15.58 20.38
C PRO A 307 12.02 -15.12 19.15
N VAL A 308 11.74 -13.89 18.69
CA VAL A 308 12.52 -13.26 17.63
C VAL A 308 13.92 -13.06 18.20
N LEU A 309 14.87 -13.88 17.77
CA LEU A 309 16.28 -13.53 17.84
C LEU A 309 16.40 -12.18 17.13
N HIS A 310 16.81 -11.14 17.87
CA HIS A 310 17.22 -9.88 17.25
C HIS A 310 18.20 -10.23 16.12
N PRO A 311 17.87 -9.98 14.85
CA PRO A 311 18.79 -10.26 13.77
C PRO A 311 20.04 -9.45 14.06
N PHE A 312 21.20 -10.09 14.06
CA PHE A 312 22.45 -9.35 14.05
C PHE A 312 22.47 -8.48 12.77
N THR A 313 22.20 -7.18 12.92
CA THR A 313 22.15 -6.20 11.83
C THR A 313 23.50 -5.53 11.59
N GLY A 314 24.51 -5.97 12.31
CA GLY A 314 25.89 -5.59 12.14
C GLY A 314 26.53 -6.20 10.90
N THR A 315 27.61 -5.58 10.47
CA THR A 315 28.50 -6.09 9.42
C THR A 315 29.94 -5.89 9.87
N GLU A 316 30.82 -6.79 9.46
CA GLU A 316 32.25 -6.61 9.64
C GLU A 316 32.84 -5.94 8.39
N MET A 317 33.81 -5.05 8.60
CA MET A 317 34.55 -4.41 7.53
C MET A 317 35.85 -5.18 7.30
N PRO A 318 36.02 -5.90 6.17
CA PRO A 318 37.21 -6.71 5.93
C PRO A 318 38.39 -5.90 5.37
N CYS A 319 38.24 -4.59 5.18
CA CYS A 319 39.26 -3.76 4.54
C CYS A 319 40.41 -3.46 5.50
N GLU A 320 41.63 -3.34 4.97
CA GLU A 320 42.82 -3.00 5.76
C GLU A 320 43.28 -1.55 5.56
N ASP A 321 43.13 -1.01 4.33
CA ASP A 321 43.42 0.40 4.04
C ASP A 321 42.18 1.27 4.22
N PHE A 322 42.26 2.19 5.17
CA PHE A 322 41.20 3.15 5.49
C PHE A 322 41.57 4.58 5.10
N SER A 323 42.75 4.79 4.51
CA SER A 323 43.35 6.10 4.37
C SER A 323 42.59 6.96 3.35
N PRO A 324 42.31 8.24 3.66
CA PRO A 324 41.89 9.20 2.64
C PRO A 324 43.02 9.43 1.62
N SER A 325 42.73 10.17 0.57
CA SER A 325 43.77 10.61 -0.36
C SER A 325 44.74 11.59 0.34
N ASP A 326 46.02 11.57 -0.07
CA ASP A 326 47.07 12.44 0.51
C ASP A 326 46.72 13.93 0.47
N SER A 327 45.93 14.33 -0.52
CA SER A 327 45.31 15.64 -0.63
C SER A 327 43.87 15.49 -1.08
N THR A 328 43.02 16.47 -0.74
CA THR A 328 41.61 16.44 -1.14
C THR A 328 41.50 16.42 -2.67
N PRO A 329 40.91 15.39 -3.29
CA PRO A 329 40.89 15.26 -4.74
C PRO A 329 40.08 16.39 -5.36
N THR A 330 40.48 16.79 -6.57
CA THR A 330 39.77 17.80 -7.36
C THR A 330 38.78 17.16 -8.35
N SER A 331 38.93 15.87 -8.60
CA SER A 331 38.15 15.07 -9.53
C SER A 331 37.34 14.00 -8.80
N VAL A 332 36.08 13.84 -9.17
CA VAL A 332 35.20 12.80 -8.61
C VAL A 332 35.66 11.39 -8.99
N HIS A 333 36.46 11.29 -10.06
CA HIS A 333 37.01 10.03 -10.56
C HIS A 333 38.20 9.51 -9.74
N GLU A 334 38.71 10.31 -8.82
CA GLU A 334 39.83 9.99 -7.91
C GLU A 334 39.36 9.96 -6.45
N LEU A 335 38.06 9.81 -6.23
CA LEU A 335 37.45 9.85 -4.91
C LEU A 335 37.65 8.51 -4.18
N ARG A 336 38.46 8.49 -3.12
CA ARG A 336 38.53 7.36 -2.18
C ARG A 336 37.39 7.47 -1.16
N PRO A 337 36.96 6.36 -0.53
CA PRO A 337 35.92 6.42 0.50
C PRO A 337 36.23 7.39 1.65
N GLY A 338 37.49 7.48 2.08
CA GLY A 338 37.93 8.38 3.15
C GLY A 338 37.85 9.87 2.79
N ASP A 339 37.75 10.22 1.51
CA ASP A 339 37.63 11.61 1.06
C ASP A 339 36.21 12.16 1.21
N ILE A 340 35.21 11.28 1.34
CA ILE A 340 33.81 11.67 1.51
C ILE A 340 33.62 12.25 2.89
N LYS A 341 33.06 13.46 2.96
CA LYS A 341 32.77 14.15 4.21
C LYS A 341 31.29 14.30 4.49
N VAL A 342 30.44 14.29 3.46
CA VAL A 342 29.01 14.53 3.59
C VAL A 342 28.22 13.44 2.87
N VAL A 343 27.23 12.87 3.56
CA VAL A 343 26.21 11.99 2.98
C VAL A 343 24.85 12.66 3.03
N ALA A 344 24.03 12.48 2.01
CA ALA A 344 22.67 13.00 1.97
C ALA A 344 21.74 12.09 1.17
N ALA A 345 20.44 12.21 1.38
CA ALA A 345 19.47 11.47 0.57
C ALA A 345 18.14 12.19 0.39
N VAL A 346 17.50 11.89 -0.74
CA VAL A 346 16.11 12.25 -1.08
C VAL A 346 15.38 10.99 -1.58
N GLY A 347 14.07 10.94 -1.40
CA GLY A 347 13.28 9.77 -1.77
C GLY A 347 11.93 9.68 -1.05
N ASP A 348 11.47 8.45 -0.88
CA ASP A 348 10.18 8.11 -0.28
C ASP A 348 10.31 7.51 1.14
N SER A 349 9.31 6.71 1.55
CA SER A 349 9.24 6.08 2.87
C SER A 349 10.36 5.08 3.15
N LEU A 350 10.94 4.42 2.13
CA LEU A 350 12.06 3.51 2.34
C LEU A 350 13.34 4.26 2.70
N THR A 351 13.56 5.45 2.11
CA THR A 351 14.69 6.33 2.43
C THR A 351 14.44 7.09 3.74
N ALA A 352 13.19 7.43 4.07
CA ALA A 352 12.81 8.03 5.35
C ALA A 352 12.91 7.04 6.54
N GLY A 353 12.86 5.74 6.27
CA GLY A 353 13.00 4.69 7.26
C GLY A 353 11.70 4.32 7.97
N ASN A 354 10.56 4.37 7.27
CA ASN A 354 9.27 3.96 7.81
C ASN A 354 9.30 2.51 8.31
N GLY A 355 8.96 2.31 9.59
CA GLY A 355 8.74 0.99 10.18
C GLY A 355 9.97 0.07 10.26
N ILE A 356 11.19 0.56 10.08
CA ILE A 356 12.40 -0.30 10.01
C ILE A 356 12.54 -1.20 11.24
N ALA A 357 12.30 -0.66 12.44
CA ALA A 357 12.38 -1.42 13.70
C ALA A 357 11.00 -1.82 14.26
N SER A 358 9.94 -1.74 13.44
CA SER A 358 8.61 -2.20 13.84
C SER A 358 8.64 -3.71 14.05
N THR A 359 8.09 -4.16 15.18
CA THR A 359 7.89 -5.59 15.44
C THR A 359 6.72 -6.10 14.59
N PRO A 360 6.67 -7.40 14.24
CA PRO A 360 5.63 -7.94 13.34
C PRO A 360 4.17 -7.70 13.77
N HIS A 361 3.93 -7.39 15.05
CA HIS A 361 2.61 -7.14 15.63
C HIS A 361 2.35 -5.67 15.97
N ASN A 362 3.28 -4.76 15.65
CA ASN A 362 3.13 -3.34 15.94
C ASN A 362 2.92 -2.54 14.64
N ILE A 363 1.75 -2.72 14.04
CA ILE A 363 1.39 -2.08 12.78
C ILE A 363 1.48 -0.56 12.84
N LEU A 364 1.10 0.06 13.97
CA LEU A 364 1.13 1.51 14.12
C LEU A 364 2.54 2.08 14.06
N ASP A 365 3.56 1.33 14.50
CA ASP A 365 4.96 1.81 14.45
C ASP A 365 5.53 1.90 13.02
N VAL A 366 4.78 1.48 12.00
CA VAL A 366 5.14 1.72 10.60
C VAL A 366 5.07 3.21 10.23
N ILE A 367 4.26 4.03 10.94
CA ILE A 367 4.27 5.49 10.75
C ILE A 367 5.58 6.12 11.23
N SER A 368 6.27 5.48 12.18
CA SER A 368 7.54 5.96 12.71
C SER A 368 8.61 5.93 11.62
N GLN A 369 9.21 7.09 11.36
CA GLN A 369 10.31 7.25 10.41
C GLN A 369 11.64 7.10 11.14
N TYR A 370 12.19 5.88 11.15
CA TYR A 370 13.49 5.51 11.74
C TYR A 370 14.65 5.99 10.88
N ARG A 371 14.79 7.31 10.77
CA ARG A 371 15.80 7.99 9.94
C ARG A 371 17.21 7.49 10.21
N GLY A 372 17.54 7.24 11.48
CA GLY A 372 18.85 6.74 11.90
C GLY A 372 19.19 5.32 11.42
N LEU A 373 18.20 4.51 11.04
CA LEU A 373 18.37 3.14 10.56
C LEU A 373 18.25 3.02 9.03
N SER A 374 18.01 4.12 8.32
CA SER A 374 17.86 4.12 6.86
C SER A 374 19.14 3.62 6.16
N TRP A 375 19.00 2.62 5.29
CA TRP A 375 20.11 1.98 4.59
C TRP A 375 21.08 2.93 3.88
N SER A 376 20.58 4.04 3.33
CA SER A 376 21.36 4.96 2.48
C SER A 376 21.93 6.18 3.21
N VAL A 377 21.36 6.56 4.37
CA VAL A 377 21.71 7.84 5.04
C VAL A 377 21.56 7.82 6.56
N GLY A 378 21.17 6.70 7.18
CA GLY A 378 21.10 6.56 8.64
C GLY A 378 22.46 6.36 9.29
N GLY A 379 22.68 6.93 10.47
CA GLY A 379 23.95 6.88 11.20
C GLY A 379 23.86 6.41 12.65
N ASP A 380 22.73 5.81 13.06
CA ASP A 380 22.58 5.25 14.41
C ASP A 380 23.61 4.14 14.66
N GLY A 381 24.17 4.12 15.87
CA GLY A 381 25.20 3.15 16.25
C GLY A 381 26.46 3.21 15.36
N ASN A 382 27.01 2.04 15.08
CA ASN A 382 28.15 1.85 14.21
C ASN A 382 27.94 0.60 13.32
N LEU A 383 28.88 0.31 12.41
CA LEU A 383 28.74 -0.78 11.44
C LEU A 383 28.56 -2.16 12.10
N THR A 384 29.17 -2.42 13.26
CA THR A 384 29.07 -3.72 13.94
C THR A 384 27.70 -3.93 14.61
N THR A 385 26.88 -2.88 14.72
CA THR A 385 25.51 -2.96 15.25
C THR A 385 24.43 -2.68 14.20
N VAL A 386 24.67 -1.73 13.30
CA VAL A 386 23.69 -1.16 12.37
C VAL A 386 24.40 -0.93 11.04
N THR A 387 24.00 -1.67 10.01
CA THR A 387 24.61 -1.55 8.70
C THR A 387 23.86 -0.55 7.82
N THR A 388 24.50 0.57 7.56
CA THR A 388 24.03 1.63 6.65
C THR A 388 25.22 2.17 5.86
N LEU A 389 24.98 2.84 4.73
CA LEU A 389 26.06 3.47 3.96
C LEU A 389 26.90 4.45 4.82
N PRO A 390 26.32 5.33 5.65
CA PRO A 390 27.12 6.19 6.52
C PRO A 390 27.93 5.41 7.55
N ASN A 391 27.40 4.34 8.13
CA ASN A 391 28.15 3.53 9.09
C ASN A 391 29.32 2.79 8.43
N ILE A 392 29.17 2.37 7.17
CA ILE A 392 30.26 1.85 6.33
C ILE A 392 31.31 2.95 6.08
N LEU A 393 30.90 4.14 5.65
CA LEU A 393 31.80 5.26 5.36
C LEU A 393 32.54 5.78 6.61
N LYS A 394 31.91 5.72 7.80
CA LYS A 394 32.55 6.10 9.06
C LYS A 394 33.78 5.25 9.41
N HIS A 395 33.94 4.06 8.83
CA HIS A 395 35.19 3.30 8.95
C HIS A 395 36.36 3.96 8.21
N PHE A 396 36.09 4.65 7.11
CA PHE A 396 37.12 5.34 6.30
C PHE A 396 37.28 6.81 6.72
N ASN A 397 36.21 7.45 7.20
CA ASN A 397 36.25 8.81 7.69
C ASN A 397 35.32 8.99 8.91
N GLN A 398 35.92 9.03 10.11
CA GLN A 398 35.17 9.21 11.36
C GLN A 398 34.52 10.59 11.49
N ASN A 399 34.98 11.60 10.73
CA ASN A 399 34.43 12.96 10.70
C ASN A 399 33.30 13.12 9.68
N LEU A 400 32.77 12.02 9.13
CA LEU A 400 31.62 12.06 8.24
C LEU A 400 30.45 12.81 8.91
N THR A 401 29.77 13.66 8.16
CA THR A 401 28.54 14.33 8.55
C THR A 401 27.45 14.10 7.50
N GLY A 402 26.24 14.56 7.75
CA GLY A 402 25.13 14.54 6.79
C GLY A 402 24.10 13.44 7.06
N TYR A 403 24.50 12.40 7.78
CA TYR A 403 23.61 11.29 8.14
C TYR A 403 22.54 11.70 9.15
N SER A 404 21.40 11.02 9.07
CA SER A 404 20.31 11.15 10.03
C SER A 404 20.48 10.21 11.22
N VAL A 405 19.85 10.55 12.34
CA VAL A 405 19.87 9.76 13.59
C VAL A 405 18.46 9.63 14.17
N GLY A 406 18.20 8.60 14.97
CA GLY A 406 16.94 8.42 15.68
C GLY A 406 15.70 8.40 14.78
N LYS A 407 14.61 9.02 15.26
CA LYS A 407 13.32 9.09 14.59
C LYS A 407 12.96 10.54 14.26
N GLY A 408 12.32 10.78 13.12
CA GLY A 408 11.82 12.12 12.81
C GLY A 408 11.36 12.30 11.36
N LYS A 409 10.62 13.39 11.12
CA LYS A 409 10.22 13.84 9.77
C LYS A 409 11.36 14.64 9.12
N GLN A 410 11.26 14.94 7.82
CA GLN A 410 12.31 15.61 7.06
C GLN A 410 12.72 16.99 7.61
N ASP A 411 11.84 17.64 8.38
CA ASP A 411 12.08 18.94 8.98
C ASP A 411 12.63 18.91 10.41
N THR A 412 12.73 17.72 11.00
CA THR A 412 13.31 17.52 12.33
C THR A 412 14.85 17.63 12.30
N ASN A 413 15.46 17.88 13.44
CA ASN A 413 16.92 17.96 13.54
C ASN A 413 17.57 16.59 13.27
N GLU A 414 16.90 15.54 13.72
CA GLU A 414 17.23 14.13 13.56
C GLU A 414 17.38 13.71 12.09
N ALA A 415 16.58 14.30 11.20
CA ALA A 415 16.64 14.01 9.78
C ALA A 415 17.89 14.57 9.09
N PHE A 416 18.52 15.61 9.63
CA PHE A 416 19.68 16.29 9.06
C PHE A 416 19.61 16.51 7.53
N LEU A 417 20.37 15.75 6.71
CA LEU A 417 20.32 15.81 5.23
C LEU A 417 19.51 14.67 4.56
N ASN A 418 18.77 13.89 5.34
CA ASN A 418 17.74 12.99 4.83
C ASN A 418 16.44 13.77 4.59
N GLN A 419 16.22 14.20 3.35
CA GLN A 419 15.05 14.97 2.94
C GLN A 419 13.94 14.11 2.32
N ALA A 420 14.02 12.79 2.43
CA ALA A 420 12.98 11.88 1.95
C ALA A 420 11.65 12.11 2.67
N VAL A 421 10.54 11.93 1.97
CA VAL A 421 9.18 12.13 2.52
C VAL A 421 8.34 10.89 2.24
N ALA A 422 7.69 10.35 3.27
CA ALA A 422 6.86 9.17 3.09
C ALA A 422 5.74 9.42 2.07
N GLY A 423 5.48 8.43 1.21
CA GLY A 423 4.50 8.54 0.13
C GLY A 423 4.88 9.50 -1.02
N ALA A 424 6.10 10.05 -1.03
CA ALA A 424 6.57 10.89 -2.12
C ALA A 424 6.66 10.12 -3.45
N LYS A 425 6.46 10.85 -4.54
CA LYS A 425 6.58 10.39 -5.92
C LYS A 425 7.67 11.17 -6.65
N SER A 426 7.95 10.80 -7.89
CA SER A 426 8.97 11.46 -8.72
C SER A 426 8.80 12.99 -8.77
N ARG A 427 7.56 13.49 -8.89
CA ARG A 427 7.21 14.92 -8.92
C ARG A 427 7.60 15.70 -7.67
N ASP A 428 7.81 15.02 -6.55
CA ASP A 428 8.14 15.65 -5.26
C ASP A 428 9.66 15.76 -5.05
N ILE A 429 10.48 15.04 -5.83
CA ILE A 429 11.95 15.07 -5.70
C ILE A 429 12.56 16.45 -6.00
N PRO A 430 12.08 17.23 -7.00
CA PRO A 430 12.62 18.56 -7.23
C PRO A 430 12.52 19.49 -6.02
N SER A 431 11.48 19.39 -5.18
CA SER A 431 11.36 20.21 -3.97
C SER A 431 12.27 19.69 -2.85
N GLN A 432 12.34 18.36 -2.64
CA GLN A 432 13.26 17.74 -1.68
C GLN A 432 14.72 18.09 -1.97
N VAL A 433 15.13 18.07 -3.24
CA VAL A 433 16.49 18.43 -3.67
C VAL A 433 16.80 19.90 -3.38
N ARG A 434 15.87 20.83 -3.65
CA ARG A 434 16.06 22.25 -3.33
C ARG A 434 16.20 22.46 -1.82
N ALA A 435 15.38 21.79 -1.01
CA ALA A 435 15.47 21.84 0.45
C ALA A 435 16.82 21.28 0.95
N LEU A 436 17.26 20.14 0.39
CA LEU A 436 18.55 19.53 0.69
C LEU A 436 19.73 20.49 0.40
N VAL A 437 19.75 21.12 -0.78
CA VAL A 437 20.80 22.07 -1.16
C VAL A 437 20.79 23.29 -0.25
N ALA A 438 19.61 23.82 0.10
CA ALA A 438 19.50 24.95 1.03
C ALA A 438 20.05 24.59 2.42
N ARG A 439 19.72 23.39 2.95
CA ARG A 439 20.26 22.89 4.22
C ARG A 439 21.79 22.77 4.18
N MET A 440 22.35 22.17 3.13
CA MET A 440 23.81 22.05 2.98
C MET A 440 24.52 23.41 2.88
N LYS A 441 23.91 24.42 2.26
CA LYS A 441 24.48 25.78 2.16
C LYS A 441 24.44 26.53 3.49
N ASN A 442 23.47 26.24 4.36
CA ASN A 442 23.24 26.95 5.61
C ASN A 442 23.89 26.28 6.82
N ASP A 443 24.41 25.05 6.69
CA ASP A 443 25.04 24.34 7.78
C ASP A 443 26.53 24.66 7.89
N SER A 444 26.97 25.16 9.06
CA SER A 444 28.35 25.58 9.29
C SER A 444 29.35 24.42 9.42
N LYS A 445 28.88 23.18 9.62
CA LYS A 445 29.73 21.97 9.65
C LYS A 445 30.08 21.49 8.25
N ILE A 446 29.42 22.02 7.21
CA ILE A 446 29.62 21.61 5.82
C ILE A 446 30.31 22.75 5.08
N ASN A 447 31.53 22.53 4.61
CA ASN A 447 32.10 23.40 3.60
C ASN A 447 31.47 23.08 2.26
N PHE A 448 30.36 23.75 1.96
CA PHE A 448 29.56 23.50 0.76
C PHE A 448 30.38 23.49 -0.53
N LYS A 449 31.45 24.29 -0.62
CA LYS A 449 32.29 24.39 -1.83
C LYS A 449 33.38 23.31 -1.91
N SER A 450 33.99 22.92 -0.80
CA SER A 450 35.20 22.08 -0.82
C SER A 450 34.99 20.64 -0.34
N ASP A 451 33.95 20.34 0.43
CA ASP A 451 33.72 18.99 0.94
C ASP A 451 33.10 18.08 -0.13
N TRP A 452 33.58 16.85 -0.23
CA TRP A 452 32.98 15.84 -1.11
C TRP A 452 31.69 15.29 -0.53
N LYS A 453 30.66 15.25 -1.37
CA LYS A 453 29.29 14.84 -1.03
C LYS A 453 28.90 13.58 -1.78
N VAL A 454 28.33 12.61 -1.09
CA VAL A 454 27.57 11.51 -1.70
C VAL A 454 26.09 11.76 -1.48
N ILE A 455 25.32 11.88 -2.57
CA ILE A 455 23.88 12.15 -2.52
C ILE A 455 23.15 10.95 -3.12
N THR A 456 22.27 10.31 -2.34
CA THR A 456 21.48 9.17 -2.81
C THR A 456 20.06 9.61 -3.19
N ILE A 457 19.62 9.27 -4.40
CA ILE A 457 18.26 9.51 -4.89
C ILE A 457 17.61 8.15 -5.15
N PHE A 458 16.50 7.87 -4.45
CA PHE A 458 15.70 6.66 -4.68
C PHE A 458 14.22 7.00 -4.68
N ILE A 459 13.57 6.83 -5.84
CA ILE A 459 12.16 7.19 -6.05
C ILE A 459 11.53 6.37 -7.18
N GLY A 460 10.21 6.18 -7.11
CA GLY A 460 9.41 5.62 -8.21
C GLY A 460 8.44 4.54 -7.75
N GLY A 461 8.62 3.97 -6.56
CA GLY A 461 7.70 2.96 -6.02
C GLY A 461 6.26 3.48 -5.95
N ASN A 462 6.05 4.66 -5.38
CA ASN A 462 4.73 5.27 -5.29
C ASN A 462 4.15 5.72 -6.65
N ASP A 463 4.98 6.04 -7.64
CA ASP A 463 4.52 6.30 -9.02
C ASP A 463 3.95 5.02 -9.64
N LEU A 464 4.64 3.89 -9.46
CA LEU A 464 4.21 2.56 -9.93
C LEU A 464 2.95 2.08 -9.18
N CYS A 465 2.87 2.31 -7.87
CA CYS A 465 1.72 1.98 -7.04
C CYS A 465 0.44 2.71 -7.44
N ASP A 466 0.55 3.85 -8.13
CA ASP A 466 -0.58 4.72 -8.53
C ASP A 466 -0.76 4.87 -10.05
N TYR A 467 0.08 4.21 -10.86
CA TYR A 467 0.06 4.34 -12.31
C TYR A 467 -1.31 4.05 -12.94
N CYS A 468 -2.03 3.04 -12.42
CA CYS A 468 -3.34 2.63 -12.90
C CYS A 468 -4.45 3.67 -12.66
N TYR A 469 -4.24 4.64 -11.76
CA TYR A 469 -5.20 5.74 -11.55
C TYR A 469 -4.94 6.92 -12.49
N ASN A 470 -3.68 7.19 -12.80
CA ASN A 470 -3.32 8.27 -13.70
C ASN A 470 -2.03 7.95 -14.48
N SER A 471 -2.19 7.20 -15.56
CA SER A 471 -1.07 6.74 -16.39
C SER A 471 -0.34 7.89 -17.10
N LEU A 472 -1.01 9.04 -17.32
CA LEU A 472 -0.38 10.23 -17.87
C LEU A 472 0.54 10.90 -16.86
N LEU A 473 0.05 11.11 -15.62
CA LEU A 473 0.83 11.71 -14.54
C LEU A 473 2.04 10.84 -14.19
N HIS A 474 1.86 9.52 -14.12
CA HIS A 474 2.90 8.53 -13.83
C HIS A 474 3.52 7.92 -15.10
N SER A 475 3.47 8.64 -16.22
CA SER A 475 4.13 8.21 -17.45
C SER A 475 5.65 8.18 -17.31
N VAL A 476 6.31 7.38 -18.15
CA VAL A 476 7.78 7.34 -18.25
C VAL A 476 8.34 8.74 -18.48
N GLN A 477 7.70 9.53 -19.35
CA GLN A 477 8.16 10.87 -19.68
C GLN A 477 8.13 11.81 -18.46
N ASN A 478 7.04 11.82 -17.69
CA ASN A 478 6.94 12.65 -16.49
C ASN A 478 7.90 12.19 -15.39
N TYR A 479 7.98 10.88 -15.15
CA TYR A 479 8.95 10.32 -14.20
C TYR A 479 10.39 10.78 -14.52
N ILE A 480 10.82 10.63 -15.77
CA ILE A 480 12.16 11.02 -16.21
C ILE A 480 12.35 12.53 -16.20
N ASN A 481 11.34 13.33 -16.55
CA ASN A 481 11.42 14.79 -16.47
C ASN A 481 11.64 15.27 -15.03
N ASN A 482 10.92 14.70 -14.06
CA ASN A 482 11.05 15.07 -12.65
C ASN A 482 12.44 14.71 -12.09
N VAL A 483 12.95 13.53 -12.43
CA VAL A 483 14.31 13.10 -12.04
C VAL A 483 15.36 13.97 -12.74
N ARG A 484 15.19 14.26 -14.04
CA ARG A 484 16.09 15.15 -14.80
C ARG A 484 16.14 16.54 -14.19
N GLU A 485 15.00 17.16 -13.88
CA GLU A 485 14.97 18.48 -13.24
C GLU A 485 15.79 18.51 -11.94
N SER A 486 15.65 17.46 -11.14
CA SER A 486 16.36 17.30 -9.87
C SER A 486 17.87 17.17 -10.06
N LEU A 487 18.30 16.33 -11.00
CA LEU A 487 19.71 16.14 -11.33
C LEU A 487 20.34 17.38 -11.98
N ASP A 488 19.60 18.06 -12.86
CA ASP A 488 20.03 19.31 -13.50
C ASP A 488 20.26 20.40 -12.44
N TYR A 489 19.39 20.49 -11.43
CA TYR A 489 19.56 21.41 -10.32
C TYR A 489 20.79 21.07 -9.46
N LEU A 490 20.98 19.79 -9.10
CA LEU A 490 22.18 19.36 -8.36
C LEU A 490 23.47 19.63 -9.15
N HIS A 491 23.47 19.33 -10.45
CA HIS A 491 24.59 19.57 -11.34
C HIS A 491 24.92 21.06 -11.46
N LYS A 492 23.91 21.94 -11.41
CA LYS A 492 24.11 23.39 -11.41
C LYS A 492 24.64 23.92 -10.08
N GLU A 493 24.10 23.45 -8.96
CA GLU A 493 24.25 24.12 -7.66
C GLU A 493 25.31 23.51 -6.74
N VAL A 494 25.57 22.20 -6.85
CA VAL A 494 26.37 21.46 -5.86
C VAL A 494 27.74 21.11 -6.42
N PRO A 495 28.84 21.73 -5.96
CA PRO A 495 30.19 21.30 -6.32
C PRO A 495 30.61 20.06 -5.54
N ARG A 496 31.57 19.32 -6.09
CA ARG A 496 32.19 18.14 -5.47
C ARG A 496 31.17 17.12 -5.00
N ALA A 497 30.41 16.54 -5.93
CA ALA A 497 29.38 15.56 -5.59
C ALA A 497 29.37 14.33 -6.49
N LEU A 498 29.24 13.16 -5.87
CA LEU A 498 28.85 11.93 -6.53
C LEU A 498 27.38 11.65 -6.19
N VAL A 499 26.53 11.58 -7.21
CA VAL A 499 25.12 11.25 -7.02
C VAL A 499 24.89 9.78 -7.29
N ASN A 500 24.47 9.03 -6.28
CA ASN A 500 23.96 7.67 -6.43
C ASN A 500 22.49 7.76 -6.87
N LEU A 501 22.21 7.41 -8.13
CA LEU A 501 20.84 7.30 -8.64
C LEU A 501 20.42 5.84 -8.64
N ILE A 502 19.52 5.49 -7.73
CA ILE A 502 19.08 4.11 -7.52
C ILE A 502 17.92 3.83 -8.48
N GLU A 503 17.98 2.71 -9.19
CA GLU A 503 16.87 2.31 -10.05
C GLU A 503 15.61 1.98 -9.24
N PRO A 504 14.40 2.25 -9.79
CA PRO A 504 13.16 1.76 -9.22
C PRO A 504 13.20 0.25 -9.03
N LEU A 505 12.75 -0.18 -7.85
CA LEU A 505 12.68 -1.57 -7.46
C LEU A 505 11.64 -2.34 -8.29
N GLU A 506 11.97 -3.57 -8.69
CA GLU A 506 11.05 -4.54 -9.31
C GLU A 506 9.94 -4.95 -8.33
N ILE A 507 8.97 -4.04 -8.15
CA ILE A 507 7.98 -4.06 -7.07
C ILE A 507 6.95 -5.16 -7.24
N ILE A 508 6.87 -5.80 -8.41
CA ILE A 508 5.94 -6.90 -8.67
C ILE A 508 6.20 -8.09 -7.75
N GLN A 509 7.44 -8.28 -7.31
CA GLN A 509 7.80 -9.33 -6.37
C GLN A 509 7.13 -9.20 -4.99
N LEU A 510 6.65 -8.01 -4.64
CA LEU A 510 5.82 -7.78 -3.44
C LEU A 510 4.58 -8.69 -3.41
N ARG A 511 4.01 -9.02 -4.59
CA ARG A 511 2.80 -9.84 -4.69
C ARG A 511 2.96 -11.21 -4.05
N GLU A 512 4.18 -11.76 -4.00
CA GLU A 512 4.46 -13.05 -3.37
C GLU A 512 4.14 -13.04 -1.87
N MET A 513 4.40 -11.92 -1.16
CA MET A 513 4.07 -11.77 0.26
C MET A 513 2.56 -11.81 0.52
N HIS A 514 1.76 -11.54 -0.50
CA HIS A 514 0.30 -11.44 -0.42
C HIS A 514 -0.42 -12.62 -1.09
N ALA A 515 0.32 -13.62 -1.56
CA ALA A 515 -0.24 -14.80 -2.23
C ALA A 515 -0.76 -15.86 -1.25
N HIS A 516 -0.31 -15.85 0.01
CA HIS A 516 -0.62 -16.89 0.99
C HIS A 516 -1.13 -16.31 2.32
N ASN A 517 -2.35 -16.70 2.71
CA ASN A 517 -2.97 -16.27 3.98
C ASN A 517 -2.16 -16.69 5.22
N SER A 518 -1.36 -17.78 5.12
CA SER A 518 -0.51 -18.26 6.22
C SER A 518 0.62 -17.30 6.62
N LEU A 519 0.95 -16.31 5.78
CA LEU A 519 1.92 -15.26 6.10
C LEU A 519 1.35 -14.18 7.03
N LYS A 520 0.01 -14.15 7.21
CA LYS A 520 -0.71 -13.17 8.03
C LYS A 520 -0.35 -11.72 7.67
N CYS A 521 -0.16 -11.45 6.38
CA CYS A 521 0.08 -10.10 5.88
C CYS A 521 -1.26 -9.40 5.64
N PRO A 522 -1.41 -8.11 6.00
CA PRO A 522 -2.65 -7.37 5.81
C PRO A 522 -2.80 -6.98 4.33
N THR A 523 -3.14 -7.94 3.47
CA THR A 523 -3.22 -7.73 2.01
C THR A 523 -4.19 -6.61 1.61
N TRP A 524 -5.28 -6.43 2.34
CA TRP A 524 -6.21 -5.34 2.09
C TRP A 524 -5.57 -3.95 2.33
N LEU A 525 -4.69 -3.83 3.32
CA LEU A 525 -3.94 -2.60 3.58
C LEU A 525 -3.00 -2.29 2.40
N VAL A 526 -2.32 -3.29 1.85
CA VAL A 526 -1.44 -3.08 0.70
C VAL A 526 -2.22 -2.85 -0.60
N LYS A 527 -3.46 -3.33 -0.71
CA LYS A 527 -4.39 -2.88 -1.78
C LYS A 527 -4.70 -1.40 -1.65
N ILE A 528 -4.74 -0.85 -0.43
CA ILE A 528 -4.83 0.60 -0.24
C ILE A 528 -3.51 1.24 -0.63
N LEU A 529 -2.34 0.81 -0.16
CA LEU A 529 -1.08 1.53 -0.41
C LEU A 529 -0.54 1.41 -1.84
N CYS A 530 -0.65 0.22 -2.44
CA CYS A 530 -0.07 -0.13 -3.72
C CYS A 530 -1.01 -0.98 -4.62
N PRO A 531 -2.21 -0.45 -4.92
CA PRO A 531 -3.27 -1.16 -5.65
C PRO A 531 -2.83 -1.62 -7.03
N CYS A 532 -2.09 -0.80 -7.77
CA CYS A 532 -1.70 -1.15 -9.14
C CYS A 532 -0.74 -2.35 -9.18
N VAL A 533 -0.06 -2.67 -8.08
CA VAL A 533 0.79 -3.87 -7.96
C VAL A 533 -0.03 -5.07 -7.47
N ILE A 534 -0.89 -4.89 -6.46
CA ILE A 534 -1.56 -6.00 -5.77
C ILE A 534 -2.86 -6.44 -6.47
N LEU A 535 -3.67 -5.51 -6.98
CA LEU A 535 -5.00 -5.79 -7.51
C LEU A 535 -5.02 -6.56 -8.84
N PRO A 536 -4.14 -6.29 -9.84
CA PRO A 536 -4.22 -6.96 -11.13
C PRO A 536 -4.15 -8.48 -10.99
N LYS A 537 -4.88 -9.22 -11.82
CA LYS A 537 -4.77 -10.70 -11.84
C LYS A 537 -3.42 -11.13 -12.40
N ALA A 538 -2.94 -12.31 -11.99
CA ALA A 538 -1.72 -12.88 -12.55
C ALA A 538 -1.87 -13.03 -14.08
N LYS A 539 -0.84 -12.64 -14.82
CA LYS A 539 -0.80 -12.65 -16.30
C LYS A 539 -1.88 -11.78 -16.96
N SER A 540 -2.47 -10.81 -16.25
CA SER A 540 -3.38 -9.84 -16.86
C SER A 540 -2.62 -8.79 -17.67
N GLU A 541 -3.29 -8.19 -18.65
CA GLU A 541 -2.74 -7.08 -19.43
C GLU A 541 -2.34 -5.90 -18.54
N ALA A 542 -3.10 -5.62 -17.48
CA ALA A 542 -2.77 -4.58 -16.52
C ALA A 542 -1.43 -4.85 -15.81
N LEU A 543 -1.14 -6.13 -15.47
CA LEU A 543 0.14 -6.52 -14.86
C LEU A 543 1.29 -6.44 -15.87
N LEU A 544 1.10 -6.94 -17.10
CA LEU A 544 2.11 -6.85 -18.16
C LEU A 544 2.48 -5.39 -18.48
N ARG A 545 1.50 -4.49 -18.55
CA ARG A 545 1.74 -3.05 -18.74
C ARG A 545 2.55 -2.45 -17.59
N LEU A 546 2.35 -2.93 -16.36
CA LEU A 546 3.14 -2.50 -15.21
C LEU A 546 4.59 -3.02 -15.29
N GLU A 547 4.79 -4.28 -15.69
CA GLU A 547 6.12 -4.87 -15.96
C GLU A 547 6.88 -4.01 -16.98
N ASP A 548 6.23 -3.70 -18.11
CA ASP A 548 6.80 -2.85 -19.16
C ASP A 548 7.13 -1.43 -18.66
N LEU A 549 6.28 -0.86 -17.81
CA LEU A 549 6.49 0.46 -17.22
C LEU A 549 7.72 0.48 -16.31
N ILE A 550 7.88 -0.52 -15.44
CA ILE A 550 9.02 -0.66 -14.54
C ILE A 550 10.32 -0.71 -15.36
N ARG A 551 10.36 -1.57 -16.39
CA ARG A 551 11.51 -1.68 -17.30
C ARG A 551 11.77 -0.38 -18.07
N SER A 552 10.71 0.33 -18.45
CA SER A 552 10.83 1.60 -19.15
C SER A 552 11.38 2.71 -18.25
N TYR A 553 11.00 2.75 -16.96
CA TYR A 553 11.60 3.66 -15.98
C TYR A 553 13.11 3.39 -15.82
N GLN A 554 13.47 2.13 -15.54
CA GLN A 554 14.86 1.70 -15.35
C GLN A 554 15.73 2.04 -16.58
N THR A 555 15.27 1.62 -17.77
CA THR A 555 15.99 1.86 -19.03
C THR A 555 16.11 3.36 -19.35
N SER A 556 15.08 4.15 -19.08
CA SER A 556 15.10 5.58 -19.39
C SER A 556 15.97 6.38 -18.43
N LEU A 557 16.12 5.95 -17.16
CA LEU A 557 17.11 6.51 -16.25
C LEU A 557 18.54 6.24 -16.72
N HIS A 558 18.82 5.02 -17.18
CA HIS A 558 20.10 4.70 -17.82
C HIS A 558 20.39 5.62 -19.00
N LYS A 559 19.44 5.74 -19.94
CA LYS A 559 19.59 6.64 -21.11
C LYS A 559 19.82 8.10 -20.69
N LEU A 560 19.15 8.56 -19.62
CA LEU A 560 19.35 9.91 -19.10
C LEU A 560 20.79 10.12 -18.62
N VAL A 561 21.35 9.21 -17.82
CA VAL A 561 22.71 9.32 -17.29
C VAL A 561 23.76 9.11 -18.38
N GLU A 562 23.59 8.08 -19.22
CA GLU A 562 24.52 7.74 -20.31
C GLU A 562 24.50 8.76 -21.47
N SER A 563 23.59 9.74 -21.45
CA SER A 563 23.67 10.89 -22.35
C SER A 563 24.89 11.79 -22.10
N SER A 564 25.69 11.50 -21.07
CA SER A 564 26.85 12.28 -20.59
C SER A 564 26.52 13.69 -20.07
N ARG A 565 25.22 14.02 -19.95
CA ARG A 565 24.73 15.34 -19.53
C ARG A 565 25.31 15.84 -18.20
N TYR A 566 25.68 14.92 -17.30
CA TYR A 566 26.16 15.25 -15.96
C TYR A 566 27.67 15.13 -15.77
N ASP A 567 28.40 14.75 -16.82
CA ASP A 567 29.85 14.55 -16.80
C ASP A 567 30.58 15.70 -17.52
N THR A 568 30.00 16.90 -17.47
CA THR A 568 30.56 18.12 -18.11
C THR A 568 31.62 18.82 -17.26
N ARG A 569 31.78 18.40 -16.00
CA ARG A 569 32.76 18.92 -15.04
C ARG A 569 33.40 17.77 -14.27
N SER A 570 34.67 17.93 -13.91
CA SER A 570 35.41 16.87 -13.21
C SER A 570 34.99 16.69 -11.75
N ASP A 571 34.28 17.65 -11.15
CA ASP A 571 33.91 17.63 -9.74
C ASP A 571 32.50 17.08 -9.49
N PHE A 572 31.83 16.54 -10.50
CA PHE A 572 30.49 15.99 -10.35
C PHE A 572 30.23 14.86 -11.33
N THR A 573 29.47 13.86 -10.87
CA THR A 573 28.96 12.80 -11.74
C THR A 573 27.70 12.19 -11.14
N VAL A 574 26.88 11.57 -11.99
CA VAL A 574 25.73 10.77 -11.58
C VAL A 574 26.02 9.33 -11.95
N VAL A 575 25.90 8.41 -11.00
CA VAL A 575 26.15 6.99 -11.21
C VAL A 575 24.86 6.21 -10.92
N ILE A 576 24.39 5.46 -11.92
CA ILE A 576 23.29 4.51 -11.71
C ILE A 576 23.78 3.36 -10.82
N GLN A 577 23.00 3.01 -9.81
CA GLN A 577 23.19 1.82 -8.99
C GLN A 577 22.03 0.84 -9.25
N PRO A 578 22.18 -0.14 -10.16
CA PRO A 578 21.06 -0.94 -10.68
C PRO A 578 20.71 -2.15 -9.84
N PHE A 579 21.24 -2.31 -8.63
CA PHE A 579 21.05 -3.55 -7.84
C PHE A 579 19.58 -3.86 -7.48
N PHE A 580 18.62 -2.95 -7.71
CA PHE A 580 17.19 -3.22 -7.58
C PHE A 580 16.45 -3.54 -8.88
N ARG A 581 17.16 -3.61 -10.01
CA ARG A 581 16.58 -3.95 -11.32
C ARG A 581 15.85 -5.28 -11.29
N GLU A 582 16.42 -6.23 -10.55
CA GLU A 582 15.87 -7.55 -10.31
C GLU A 582 15.91 -7.85 -8.82
N ILE A 583 14.86 -8.48 -8.31
CA ILE A 583 14.74 -8.82 -6.89
C ILE A 583 14.60 -10.33 -6.75
N ARG A 584 15.40 -10.93 -5.87
CA ARG A 584 15.18 -12.31 -5.42
C ARG A 584 14.57 -12.29 -4.02
N VAL A 585 13.30 -12.68 -3.95
CA VAL A 585 12.54 -12.74 -2.69
C VAL A 585 13.15 -13.80 -1.77
N PRO A 586 13.43 -13.47 -0.50
CA PRO A 586 13.94 -14.45 0.45
C PRO A 586 12.85 -15.46 0.82
N ARG A 587 13.22 -16.74 0.93
CA ARG A 587 12.30 -17.83 1.24
C ARG A 587 12.72 -18.59 2.50
N LEU A 588 11.74 -19.06 3.25
CA LEU A 588 11.90 -20.01 4.34
C LEU A 588 12.18 -21.43 3.79
N PRO A 589 12.62 -22.40 4.62
CA PRO A 589 12.84 -23.78 4.19
C PRO A 589 11.59 -24.45 3.58
N ASP A 590 10.40 -24.00 3.94
CA ASP A 590 9.11 -24.48 3.40
C ASP A 590 8.73 -23.82 2.06
N GLY A 591 9.60 -22.98 1.49
CA GLY A 591 9.41 -22.30 0.21
C GLY A 591 8.59 -21.01 0.27
N ARG A 592 7.94 -20.69 1.40
CA ARG A 592 7.18 -19.45 1.53
C ARG A 592 8.12 -18.24 1.66
N PRO A 593 7.71 -17.05 1.20
CA PRO A 593 8.45 -15.82 1.45
C PRO A 593 8.75 -15.58 2.93
N ASP A 594 9.97 -15.15 3.24
CA ASP A 594 10.42 -14.86 4.60
C ASP A 594 9.95 -13.47 5.04
N ARG A 595 8.85 -13.44 5.81
CA ARG A 595 8.27 -12.22 6.37
C ARG A 595 9.24 -11.42 7.24
N SER A 596 10.30 -12.01 7.79
CA SER A 596 11.26 -11.28 8.64
C SER A 596 12.06 -10.21 7.90
N PHE A 597 11.98 -10.15 6.57
CA PHE A 597 12.54 -9.06 5.77
C PHE A 597 11.62 -7.84 5.64
N PHE A 598 10.36 -7.94 6.05
CA PHE A 598 9.37 -6.87 5.96
C PHE A 598 8.98 -6.34 7.34
N SER A 599 8.53 -5.08 7.37
CA SER A 599 7.90 -4.47 8.54
C SER A 599 6.51 -5.07 8.79
N ALA A 600 5.83 -4.62 9.85
CA ALA A 600 4.52 -5.16 10.26
C ALA A 600 3.45 -5.14 9.17
N ASP A 601 3.51 -4.17 8.25
CA ASP A 601 2.55 -4.00 7.14
C ASP A 601 2.79 -4.94 5.94
N CYS A 602 3.87 -5.73 5.95
CA CYS A 602 4.33 -6.53 4.81
C CYS A 602 4.55 -5.73 3.52
N PHE A 603 4.80 -4.42 3.63
CA PHE A 603 5.04 -3.53 2.49
C PHE A 603 6.39 -2.81 2.65
N HIS A 604 6.61 -2.16 3.78
CA HIS A 604 7.92 -1.58 4.09
C HIS A 604 8.94 -2.65 4.48
N LEU A 605 10.22 -2.30 4.34
CA LEU A 605 11.34 -3.21 4.55
C LEU A 605 11.89 -3.07 5.98
N SER A 606 12.05 -4.21 6.66
CA SER A 606 12.62 -4.30 8.00
C SER A 606 14.10 -3.93 8.05
N GLN A 607 14.65 -3.78 9.26
CA GLN A 607 16.09 -3.60 9.48
C GLN A 607 16.96 -4.69 8.84
N LYS A 608 16.46 -5.92 8.74
CA LYS A 608 17.15 -7.05 8.09
C LYS A 608 17.32 -6.80 6.58
N ALA A 609 16.26 -6.35 5.91
CA ALA A 609 16.31 -6.00 4.49
C ALA A 609 17.16 -4.74 4.25
N GLN A 610 16.98 -3.71 5.08
CA GLN A 610 17.74 -2.45 5.02
C GLN A 610 19.25 -2.70 5.15
N THR A 611 19.65 -3.62 6.03
CA THR A 611 21.06 -4.09 6.16
C THR A 611 21.58 -4.67 4.85
N ARG A 612 20.79 -5.50 4.16
CA ARG A 612 21.19 -6.07 2.85
C ARG A 612 21.28 -5.00 1.77
N MET A 613 20.35 -4.05 1.76
CA MET A 613 20.36 -2.92 0.80
C MET A 613 21.60 -2.05 0.96
N ALA A 614 22.02 -1.74 2.20
CA ALA A 614 23.23 -0.96 2.47
C ALA A 614 24.50 -1.66 1.96
N ARG A 615 24.61 -2.98 2.17
CA ARG A 615 25.73 -3.79 1.65
C ARG A 615 25.75 -3.81 0.12
N SER A 616 24.59 -4.00 -0.51
CA SER A 616 24.48 -3.97 -1.97
C SER A 616 24.89 -2.62 -2.53
N LEU A 617 24.41 -1.50 -1.96
CA LEU A 617 24.78 -0.16 -2.41
C LEU A 617 26.28 0.07 -2.35
N TRP A 618 26.89 -0.25 -1.21
CA TRP A 618 28.34 -0.11 -1.04
C TRP A 618 29.12 -0.90 -2.08
N ASN A 619 28.78 -2.18 -2.26
CA ASN A 619 29.45 -3.03 -3.24
C ASN A 619 29.25 -2.49 -4.67
N ASN A 620 28.05 -2.01 -4.99
CA ASN A 620 27.72 -1.46 -6.29
C ASN A 620 28.50 -0.16 -6.58
N MET A 621 28.75 0.68 -5.56
CA MET A 621 29.62 1.85 -5.67
C MET A 621 31.08 1.49 -5.99
N LEU A 622 31.54 0.29 -5.63
CA LEU A 622 32.90 -0.20 -5.92
C LEU A 622 32.99 -1.06 -7.18
N GLU A 623 31.86 -1.38 -7.82
CA GLU A 623 31.80 -2.15 -9.06
C GLU A 623 31.97 -1.26 -10.29
N PRO A 624 32.83 -1.64 -11.26
CA PRO A 624 33.05 -0.85 -12.46
C PRO A 624 31.77 -0.73 -13.29
N LEU A 625 31.58 0.42 -13.94
CA LEU A 625 30.46 0.62 -14.85
C LEU A 625 30.53 -0.40 -16.01
N GLY A 626 29.37 -0.87 -16.47
CA GLY A 626 29.25 -1.99 -17.40
C GLY A 626 29.28 -3.38 -16.74
N ASN A 627 29.72 -3.48 -15.48
CA ASN A 627 29.73 -4.74 -14.72
C ASN A 627 29.26 -4.54 -13.28
N LYS A 628 28.22 -3.71 -13.11
CA LYS A 628 27.53 -3.52 -11.82
C LYS A 628 26.50 -4.64 -11.62
N THR A 629 26.41 -5.12 -10.39
CA THR A 629 25.36 -6.05 -9.97
C THR A 629 23.99 -5.39 -10.14
N SER A 630 23.08 -6.06 -10.85
CA SER A 630 21.71 -5.61 -11.10
C SER A 630 20.65 -6.34 -10.28
N VAL A 631 21.05 -7.34 -9.50
CA VAL A 631 20.14 -8.20 -8.73
C VAL A 631 20.32 -7.95 -7.23
N GLN A 632 19.23 -7.70 -6.52
CA GLN A 632 19.21 -7.71 -5.06
C GLN A 632 18.81 -9.10 -4.61
N ASP A 633 19.80 -9.88 -4.19
CA ASP A 633 19.58 -11.16 -3.53
C ASP A 633 19.54 -10.95 -2.00
N PHE A 634 18.35 -10.99 -1.42
CA PHE A 634 18.17 -10.86 0.04
C PHE A 634 18.61 -12.12 0.80
N THR A 635 18.79 -13.26 0.12
CA THR A 635 19.27 -14.52 0.71
C THR A 635 20.79 -14.62 0.72
N ALA A 636 21.47 -13.91 -0.18
CA ALA A 636 22.92 -13.95 -0.29
C ALA A 636 23.60 -13.37 0.96
N ASP A 637 24.65 -14.06 1.41
CA ASP A 637 25.57 -13.49 2.39
C ASP A 637 26.55 -12.55 1.70
N VAL A 638 26.09 -11.31 1.49
CA VAL A 638 26.90 -10.27 0.85
C VAL A 638 27.96 -9.79 1.83
N THR A 639 29.22 -10.08 1.53
CA THR A 639 30.39 -9.50 2.21
C THR A 639 30.70 -8.13 1.60
N LEU A 640 31.11 -7.16 2.42
CA LEU A 640 31.51 -5.84 1.93
C LEU A 640 32.80 -5.93 1.12
N LYS A 641 32.80 -5.32 -0.08
CA LYS A 641 33.98 -5.19 -0.92
C LYS A 641 34.92 -4.12 -0.36
N CYS A 642 36.20 -4.28 -0.64
CA CYS A 642 37.24 -3.33 -0.28
C CYS A 642 37.85 -2.68 -1.51
N PRO A 643 38.13 -1.36 -1.48
CA PRO A 643 39.06 -0.77 -2.42
C PRO A 643 40.42 -1.49 -2.35
N THR A 644 41.11 -1.55 -3.47
CA THR A 644 42.45 -2.14 -3.57
C THR A 644 43.44 -1.08 -4.02
N GLU A 645 44.75 -1.30 -3.85
CA GLU A 645 45.76 -0.34 -4.34
C GLU A 645 45.63 -0.09 -5.86
N ALA A 646 45.26 -1.11 -6.64
CA ALA A 646 45.03 -0.99 -8.08
C ALA A 646 43.70 -0.30 -8.44
N SER A 647 42.74 -0.25 -7.51
CA SER A 647 41.42 0.36 -7.70
C SER A 647 40.93 0.99 -6.39
N PRO A 648 41.55 2.10 -5.94
CA PRO A 648 41.26 2.69 -4.63
C PRO A 648 40.01 3.59 -4.65
N TYR A 649 39.48 3.89 -5.83
CA TYR A 649 38.44 4.89 -6.03
C TYR A 649 37.04 4.28 -6.11
N ILE A 650 36.04 5.06 -5.71
CA ILE A 650 34.64 4.80 -6.01
C ILE A 650 34.46 4.84 -7.53
N ARG A 651 33.71 3.87 -8.07
CA ARG A 651 33.63 3.64 -9.51
C ARG A 651 32.71 4.63 -10.21
N THR A 652 33.28 5.28 -11.21
CA THR A 652 32.66 6.24 -12.13
C THR A 652 32.96 5.80 -13.55
N TYR A 653 32.32 6.41 -14.56
CA TYR A 653 32.55 6.00 -15.96
C TYR A 653 34.03 6.10 -16.36
N LYS A 654 34.70 7.20 -15.96
CA LYS A 654 36.09 7.48 -16.33
C LYS A 654 37.07 6.47 -15.74
N ASN A 655 36.99 6.18 -14.45
CA ASN A 655 37.88 5.22 -13.78
C ASN A 655 37.44 3.75 -13.97
N SER A 656 36.36 3.51 -14.71
CA SER A 656 35.95 2.18 -15.18
C SER A 656 36.35 1.92 -16.63
N ASN A 657 36.98 2.88 -17.32
CA ASN A 657 37.20 2.85 -18.78
C ASN A 657 35.90 2.58 -19.56
N TYR A 658 34.79 3.11 -19.07
CA TYR A 658 33.47 2.92 -19.67
C TYR A 658 33.15 4.07 -20.62
N THR A 659 32.84 3.74 -21.87
CA THR A 659 32.37 4.70 -22.87
C THR A 659 30.86 4.61 -22.95
N TYR A 660 30.17 5.73 -22.72
CA TYR A 660 28.73 5.77 -22.90
C TYR A 660 28.34 5.50 -24.36
N ALA A 661 27.22 4.81 -24.56
CA ALA A 661 26.72 4.49 -25.91
C ALA A 661 26.38 5.74 -26.76
N GLY A 662 26.34 6.92 -26.15
CA GLY A 662 25.96 8.18 -26.79
C GLY A 662 24.44 8.29 -26.98
N PRO A 663 23.94 9.47 -27.38
CA PRO A 663 22.54 9.60 -27.78
C PRO A 663 22.26 8.69 -28.99
N PRO A 664 21.05 8.09 -29.10
CA PRO A 664 20.65 7.39 -30.31
C PRO A 664 20.84 8.31 -31.52
N PRO A 665 21.30 7.81 -32.68
CA PRO A 665 21.38 8.62 -33.88
C PRO A 665 20.00 9.22 -34.18
N THR A 666 19.97 10.50 -34.55
CA THR A 666 18.73 11.17 -34.96
C THR A 666 18.11 10.34 -36.09
N PRO A 667 16.85 9.88 -35.96
CA PRO A 667 16.18 9.22 -37.07
C PRO A 667 16.27 10.11 -38.31
N GLU A 668 16.54 9.53 -39.47
CA GLU A 668 16.49 10.32 -40.71
C GLU A 668 15.13 11.02 -40.83
N PRO A 669 15.08 12.25 -41.38
CA PRO A 669 13.81 12.92 -41.63
C PRO A 669 12.88 11.94 -42.35
N VAL A 670 11.69 11.71 -41.78
CA VAL A 670 10.67 10.87 -42.41
C VAL A 670 10.28 11.55 -43.73
N THR A 671 10.87 11.12 -44.85
CA THR A 671 10.70 11.72 -46.18
C THR A 671 9.33 11.44 -46.79
N ASN A 672 8.58 10.52 -46.18
CA ASN A 672 7.28 10.01 -46.62
C ASN A 672 6.12 10.45 -45.71
N TRP A 673 6.25 11.56 -44.98
CA TRP A 673 5.15 12.11 -44.19
C TRP A 673 3.96 12.44 -45.11
N GLY A 674 2.94 11.57 -45.10
CA GLY A 674 1.71 11.71 -45.88
C GLY A 674 1.64 10.96 -47.22
N SER A 675 2.55 10.03 -47.51
CA SER A 675 2.42 9.13 -48.67
C SER A 675 1.24 8.16 -48.59
N ASP A 676 0.69 7.99 -47.39
CA ASP A 676 -0.30 6.97 -47.06
C ASP A 676 -1.73 7.55 -47.13
N PHE A 677 -1.86 8.83 -47.49
CA PHE A 677 -3.16 9.49 -47.67
C PHE A 677 -3.71 9.21 -49.07
N SER A 678 -4.67 8.30 -49.19
CA SER A 678 -5.47 8.17 -50.40
C SER A 678 -6.54 9.26 -50.44
N CYS A 679 -6.31 10.32 -51.23
CA CYS A 679 -7.32 11.33 -51.53
C CYS A 679 -8.27 10.81 -52.60
N VAL A 680 -9.53 10.56 -52.25
CA VAL A 680 -10.59 10.28 -53.25
C VAL A 680 -11.27 11.61 -53.60
N ALA A 681 -11.12 12.05 -54.84
CA ALA A 681 -11.73 13.29 -55.33
C ALA A 681 -13.24 13.08 -55.55
N TRP A 682 -14.07 13.52 -54.60
CA TRP A 682 -15.47 13.81 -54.87
C TRP A 682 -15.62 15.29 -55.21
N LEU A 683 -16.43 15.57 -56.25
CA LEU A 683 -16.68 16.91 -56.76
C LEU A 683 -17.15 17.85 -55.63
N ARG A 684 -16.30 18.85 -55.35
CA ARG A 684 -16.44 20.02 -54.46
C ARG A 684 -16.10 19.80 -52.96
N GLN A 685 -14.84 20.18 -52.65
CA GLN A 685 -14.14 20.36 -51.37
C GLN A 685 -13.43 19.12 -50.76
N PRO A 686 -12.10 19.17 -50.53
CA PRO A 686 -11.35 18.05 -49.93
C PRO A 686 -11.42 18.09 -48.40
N LEU A 687 -11.88 16.99 -47.79
CA LEU A 687 -11.72 16.66 -46.37
C LEU A 687 -10.90 15.36 -46.30
N CYS A 688 -9.69 15.43 -45.74
CA CYS A 688 -8.90 14.23 -45.43
C CYS A 688 -9.33 13.70 -44.06
N GLN A 689 -9.84 12.46 -43.98
CA GLN A 689 -10.13 11.77 -42.72
C GLN A 689 -9.10 10.67 -42.45
N LEU A 690 -8.65 10.59 -41.19
CA LEU A 690 -7.84 9.49 -40.66
C LEU A 690 -8.67 8.19 -40.65
N GLN A 691 -8.32 7.22 -41.50
CA GLN A 691 -8.76 5.83 -41.35
C GLN A 691 -7.70 5.06 -40.56
N PHE A 692 -8.03 4.65 -39.33
CA PHE A 692 -7.34 3.54 -38.69
C PHE A 692 -7.93 2.24 -39.27
N THR A 693 -7.16 1.51 -40.07
CA THR A 693 -7.50 0.13 -40.41
C THR A 693 -7.17 -0.77 -39.22
N SER A 694 -8.14 -1.58 -38.84
CA SER A 694 -8.17 -2.55 -37.73
C SER A 694 -7.03 -3.55 -37.71
#